data_AF-A0A352PLW0-F1
#
_entry.id   AF-A0A352PLW0-F1
#
_cell.length_a   1.000
_cell.length_b   1.000
_cell.length_c   1.000
_cell.angle_alpha   90.00
_cell.angle_beta   90.00
_cell.angle_gamma   90.00
#
_symmetry.space_group_name_H-M   'P 1'
#
loop_
_entity.id
_entity.type
_entity.pdbx_description
1 polymer ?
#
loop_
_entity_poly.entity_id
_entity_poly.type
_entity_poly.pdbx_seq_one_letter_code
_entity_poly.pdbx_strand_id
1 'polypeptide(L)'
;MLVPSVINSFRTKKISHIIGFFGVVFMLFTPFFYYLFHAFTISYGRWELMAVCWMLVFFCIHYDQRGKMPKYYMDISLVFTLAMMILGGVLANVIQNENTNDFAPADGRNTLIPLQMVYVVICYFIMRLNFRKKKLTGILTWMIALEAIVQGNVTIQIQGVQKFQDLAGGLTNLRQERGIANALKQADDSFYRVYTSTADRGANNIQMQIGYNGISTFNSTYAFQANDLIEWSKINYNSSWSMSVNEKRNNLEALLGVKYYVLKNDDINIPYGYKNIIDLTVEEAESLGMKANKLEQLQKKMKESYTSHKLYVNMNYIHNFFVYDEVVSSYHMHPANYYYSNENENEVVYLKYAIVDNSELEELKENDLETYKRLNGGKDLDPETEGSIRLSSTYIANEERKIRQPSLKSFKIRIPDWNKDGHINGWPDEGVSEYGEIPTDKEYDYKEYITMKDENGNYLKIPYWSRIYMEPSTPICPNAVKGDPSKSCFVSVNTKYGYNVKYYLLNKDGEMITYDDFYWNGYSKDYDWKYARGFYTDQPVHKVVGFIQEDIPVGGMLGGLYKYYDGYFEISSNIPSVLYIENSDYQNAIDKLKDNGKNIELVKQSANDIYFKTTFNDPNDKLHFTVINQPIDDGWSLKRKYEKKVCSDENEKDCTTKKVTEDVKLYKTQGGLIGFEAINSETPVDYELTYCPKGLKTGGKLAIIGLVLTLPVIYFYMGKHLLDNTLPKSLFKKYTLKKSIYDKDVWLKMRKNKKRKFRR
;
A
#
# COMPACT_ATOMS: atom_id res chain seq x y z
N MET A 1 -7.24 0.65 -38.04
CA MET A 1 -7.84 1.90 -38.59
C MET A 1 -6.95 3.13 -38.44
N LEU A 2 -5.94 3.14 -37.55
CA LEU A 2 -5.04 4.29 -37.36
C LEU A 2 -4.37 4.75 -38.65
N VAL A 3 -3.58 3.88 -39.31
CA VAL A 3 -2.85 4.21 -40.54
C VAL A 3 -3.78 4.71 -41.66
N PRO A 4 -4.91 4.04 -41.99
CA PRO A 4 -5.86 4.59 -42.96
C PRO A 4 -6.42 5.97 -42.61
N SER A 5 -6.65 6.24 -41.32
CA SER A 5 -7.21 7.52 -40.83
C SER A 5 -6.19 8.66 -40.96
N VAL A 6 -4.92 8.39 -40.65
CA VAL A 6 -3.81 9.32 -40.85
C VAL A 6 -3.63 9.65 -42.32
N ILE A 7 -3.54 8.63 -43.20
CA ILE A 7 -3.38 8.83 -44.65
C ILE A 7 -4.57 9.62 -45.23
N ASN A 8 -5.81 9.29 -44.81
CA ASN A 8 -6.98 10.03 -45.27
C ASN A 8 -6.99 11.48 -44.79
N SER A 9 -6.49 11.77 -43.58
CA SER A 9 -6.37 13.13 -43.07
C SER A 9 -5.40 13.99 -43.89
N PHE A 10 -4.26 13.43 -44.26
CA PHE A 10 -3.33 14.08 -45.21
C PHE A 10 -3.99 14.30 -46.57
N ARG A 11 -4.65 13.29 -47.15
CA ARG A 11 -5.35 13.43 -48.44
C ARG A 11 -6.43 14.50 -48.41
N THR A 12 -7.22 14.56 -47.34
CA THR A 12 -8.34 15.50 -47.20
C THR A 12 -7.91 16.89 -46.72
N LYS A 13 -6.61 17.12 -46.53
CA LYS A 13 -6.03 18.38 -46.05
C LYS A 13 -6.70 18.88 -44.76
N LYS A 14 -7.14 17.96 -43.89
CA LYS A 14 -7.74 18.29 -42.60
C LYS A 14 -6.62 18.56 -41.60
N ILE A 15 -6.12 19.79 -41.63
CA ILE A 15 -4.98 20.26 -40.81
C ILE A 15 -5.23 20.01 -39.32
N SER A 16 -6.47 20.18 -38.83
CA SER A 16 -6.83 19.90 -37.44
C SER A 16 -6.56 18.44 -37.02
N HIS A 17 -6.75 17.48 -37.92
CA HIS A 17 -6.51 16.06 -37.65
C HIS A 17 -5.01 15.74 -37.59
N ILE A 18 -4.22 16.40 -38.46
CA ILE A 18 -2.76 16.25 -38.51
C ILE A 18 -2.15 16.85 -37.24
N ILE A 19 -2.60 18.05 -36.83
CA ILE A 19 -2.19 18.69 -35.58
C ILE A 19 -2.57 17.80 -34.39
N GLY A 20 -3.78 17.21 -34.37
CA GLY A 20 -4.20 16.29 -33.32
C GLY A 20 -3.30 15.05 -33.23
N PHE A 21 -2.96 14.42 -34.37
CA PHE A 21 -2.09 13.24 -34.40
C PHE A 21 -0.67 13.57 -33.91
N PHE A 22 -0.05 14.64 -34.40
CA PHE A 22 1.26 15.06 -33.91
C PHE A 22 1.22 15.52 -32.45
N GLY A 23 0.11 16.11 -32.00
CA GLY A 23 -0.13 16.42 -30.60
C GLY A 23 -0.11 15.17 -29.73
N VAL A 24 -0.78 14.09 -30.14
CA VAL A 24 -0.76 12.81 -29.41
C VAL A 24 0.63 12.17 -29.42
N VAL A 25 1.34 12.17 -30.56
CA VAL A 25 2.73 11.69 -30.63
C VAL A 25 3.63 12.52 -29.73
N PHE A 26 3.53 13.85 -29.78
CA PHE A 26 4.26 14.75 -28.90
C PHE A 26 3.93 14.49 -27.43
N MET A 27 2.66 14.24 -27.09
CA MET A 27 2.26 13.82 -25.74
C MET A 27 2.93 12.52 -25.32
N LEU A 28 3.01 11.53 -26.21
CA LEU A 28 3.60 10.23 -25.93
C LEU A 28 5.12 10.28 -25.68
N PHE A 29 5.81 11.25 -26.28
CA PHE A 29 7.27 11.36 -26.23
C PHE A 29 7.78 12.56 -25.42
N THR A 30 6.91 13.32 -24.76
CA THR A 30 7.31 14.48 -23.97
C THR A 30 7.05 14.23 -22.49
N PRO A 31 8.11 14.19 -21.64
CA PRO A 31 7.98 13.94 -20.20
C PRO A 31 6.99 14.87 -19.49
N PHE A 32 6.80 16.11 -19.99
CA PHE A 32 5.80 17.02 -19.46
C PHE A 32 4.39 16.42 -19.40
N PHE A 33 3.93 15.70 -20.43
CA PHE A 33 2.58 15.14 -20.41
C PHE A 33 2.47 13.92 -19.51
N TYR A 34 3.55 13.15 -19.39
CA TYR A 34 3.70 12.16 -18.35
C TYR A 34 3.50 12.80 -16.97
N TYR A 35 4.14 13.95 -16.68
CA TYR A 35 3.99 14.71 -15.43
C TYR A 35 2.65 15.46 -15.28
N LEU A 36 2.01 15.85 -16.37
CA LEU A 36 0.72 16.57 -16.36
C LEU A 36 -0.45 15.64 -16.08
N PHE A 37 -0.44 14.45 -16.70
CA PHE A 37 -1.43 13.39 -16.46
C PHE A 37 -1.01 12.44 -15.33
N HIS A 38 0.09 12.78 -14.65
CA HIS A 38 0.74 12.08 -13.54
C HIS A 38 -0.08 11.99 -12.26
N ALA A 39 -1.21 12.68 -12.19
CA ALA A 39 -2.03 12.83 -10.98
C ALA A 39 -2.49 11.50 -10.34
N PHE A 40 -2.07 10.34 -10.87
CA PHE A 40 -2.42 9.02 -10.36
C PHE A 40 -1.24 8.04 -10.11
N THR A 41 -0.05 8.10 -10.73
CA THR A 41 1.10 7.18 -10.44
C THR A 41 2.40 7.55 -11.17
N ILE A 42 3.57 7.46 -10.51
CA ILE A 42 4.91 7.59 -11.15
C ILE A 42 5.22 6.38 -12.07
N SER A 43 4.93 5.15 -11.65
CA SER A 43 5.46 3.98 -12.36
C SER A 43 4.47 3.22 -13.27
N TYR A 44 3.23 3.71 -13.39
CA TYR A 44 2.20 3.06 -14.21
C TYR A 44 1.83 3.98 -15.38
N GLY A 45 1.99 3.49 -16.62
CA GLY A 45 1.71 4.21 -17.87
C GLY A 45 0.23 4.58 -18.09
N ARG A 46 -0.59 4.77 -17.04
CA ARG A 46 -2.03 5.06 -17.15
C ARG A 46 -2.32 6.35 -17.91
N TRP A 47 -1.37 7.28 -17.97
CA TRP A 47 -1.48 8.47 -18.82
C TRP A 47 -1.63 8.09 -20.31
N GLU A 48 -1.13 6.93 -20.74
CA GLU A 48 -1.32 6.39 -22.10
C GLU A 48 -2.80 6.11 -22.41
N LEU A 49 -3.65 5.88 -21.40
CA LEU A 49 -5.10 5.73 -21.59
C LEU A 49 -5.71 6.96 -22.24
N MET A 50 -5.15 8.15 -21.95
CA MET A 50 -5.58 9.38 -22.60
C MET A 50 -5.27 9.32 -24.10
N ALA A 51 -4.04 8.93 -24.47
CA ALA A 51 -3.67 8.77 -25.88
C ALA A 51 -4.58 7.76 -26.60
N VAL A 52 -4.93 6.64 -25.94
CA VAL A 52 -5.87 5.65 -26.49
C VAL A 52 -7.27 6.24 -26.70
N CYS A 53 -7.81 7.00 -25.76
CA CYS A 53 -9.11 7.66 -25.89
C CYS A 53 -9.15 8.61 -27.09
N TRP A 54 -8.09 9.41 -27.26
CA TRP A 54 -7.94 10.31 -28.43
C TRP A 54 -7.87 9.54 -29.75
N MET A 55 -7.13 8.43 -29.79
CA MET A 55 -7.06 7.56 -30.97
C MET A 55 -8.42 6.96 -31.32
N LEU A 56 -9.22 6.54 -30.34
CA LEU A 56 -10.56 5.98 -30.56
C LEU A 56 -11.51 7.01 -31.19
N VAL A 57 -11.56 8.23 -30.65
CA VAL A 57 -12.36 9.33 -31.23
C VAL A 57 -11.92 9.61 -32.67
N PHE A 58 -10.61 9.64 -32.91
CA PHE A 58 -10.05 9.82 -34.24
C PHE A 58 -10.48 8.70 -35.20
N PHE A 59 -10.51 7.45 -34.74
CA PHE A 59 -10.97 6.32 -35.56
C PHE A 59 -12.45 6.42 -35.89
N CYS A 60 -13.30 6.79 -34.94
CA CYS A 60 -14.75 6.91 -35.18
C CYS A 60 -15.05 7.90 -36.32
N ILE A 61 -14.45 9.09 -36.28
CA ILE A 61 -14.63 10.13 -37.31
C ILE A 61 -14.27 9.61 -38.72
N HIS A 62 -13.20 8.82 -38.81
CA HIS A 62 -12.69 8.29 -40.07
C HIS A 62 -13.38 7.00 -40.52
N TYR A 63 -13.85 6.18 -39.59
CA TYR A 63 -14.54 4.93 -39.87
C TYR A 63 -15.84 5.14 -40.63
N ASP A 64 -16.58 6.22 -40.36
CA ASP A 64 -17.78 6.58 -41.13
C ASP A 64 -17.46 6.98 -42.57
N GLN A 65 -16.25 7.49 -42.80
CA GLN A 65 -15.77 7.92 -44.12
C GLN A 65 -15.07 6.80 -44.90
N ARG A 66 -14.94 5.59 -44.32
CA ARG A 66 -14.19 4.46 -44.92
C ARG A 66 -14.64 4.09 -46.34
N GLY A 67 -15.92 4.29 -46.66
CA GLY A 67 -16.46 4.05 -47.99
C GLY A 67 -15.77 4.88 -49.09
N LYS A 68 -15.26 6.06 -48.73
CA LYS A 68 -14.56 7.01 -49.62
C LYS A 68 -13.05 6.82 -49.63
N MET A 69 -12.52 5.89 -48.82
CA MET A 69 -11.08 5.66 -48.72
C MET A 69 -10.62 4.63 -49.77
N PRO A 70 -9.42 4.83 -50.34
CA PRO A 70 -8.78 3.79 -51.13
C PRO A 70 -8.51 2.55 -50.29
N LYS A 71 -8.76 1.41 -50.92
CA LYS A 71 -8.66 0.09 -50.31
C LYS A 71 -7.20 -0.25 -49.92
N TYR A 72 -6.22 0.26 -50.68
CA TYR A 72 -4.79 0.08 -50.42
C TYR A 72 -4.29 0.72 -49.12
N TYR A 73 -5.08 1.60 -48.49
CA TYR A 73 -4.74 2.14 -47.16
C TYR A 73 -4.67 1.03 -46.11
N MET A 74 -5.47 -0.02 -46.26
CA MET A 74 -5.41 -1.20 -45.40
C MET A 74 -4.16 -2.05 -45.67
N ASP A 75 -3.65 -2.05 -46.90
CA ASP A 75 -2.45 -2.82 -47.30
C ASP A 75 -1.22 -2.19 -46.64
N ILE A 76 -1.11 -0.86 -46.71
CA ILE A 76 -0.10 -0.08 -45.99
C ILE A 76 -0.23 -0.30 -44.47
N SER A 77 -1.47 -0.30 -43.95
CA SER A 77 -1.72 -0.55 -42.53
C SER A 77 -1.23 -1.92 -42.07
N LEU A 78 -1.42 -2.96 -42.89
CA LEU A 78 -0.95 -4.31 -42.57
C LEU A 78 0.57 -4.35 -42.51
N VAL A 79 1.25 -3.85 -43.56
CA VAL A 79 2.71 -3.82 -43.63
C VAL A 79 3.29 -3.07 -42.45
N PHE A 80 2.75 -1.88 -42.15
CA PHE A 80 3.18 -1.09 -41.00
C PHE A 80 2.99 -1.84 -39.68
N THR A 81 1.82 -2.45 -39.46
CA THR A 81 1.52 -3.14 -38.20
C THR A 81 2.42 -4.36 -38.01
N LEU A 82 2.59 -5.19 -39.04
CA LEU A 82 3.47 -6.36 -38.98
C LEU A 82 4.93 -5.95 -38.78
N ALA A 83 5.41 -4.92 -39.47
CA ALA A 83 6.76 -4.40 -39.27
C ALA A 83 6.98 -3.93 -37.83
N MET A 84 6.04 -3.17 -37.26
CA MET A 84 6.12 -2.73 -35.87
C MET A 84 6.07 -3.90 -34.86
N MET A 85 5.25 -4.93 -35.13
CA MET A 85 5.20 -6.13 -34.28
C MET A 85 6.52 -6.92 -34.34
N ILE A 86 7.12 -7.07 -35.52
CA ILE A 86 8.42 -7.74 -35.69
C ILE A 86 9.50 -6.94 -34.98
N LEU A 87 9.59 -5.64 -35.24
CA LEU A 87 10.59 -4.76 -34.60
C LEU A 87 10.44 -4.76 -33.08
N GLY A 88 9.21 -4.65 -32.57
CA GLY A 88 8.94 -4.71 -31.13
C GLY A 88 9.30 -6.07 -30.53
N GLY A 89 8.98 -7.17 -31.20
CA GLY A 89 9.34 -8.52 -30.77
C GLY A 89 10.85 -8.77 -30.76
N VAL A 90 11.58 -8.28 -31.78
CA VAL A 90 13.04 -8.36 -31.82
C VAL A 90 13.65 -7.52 -30.70
N LEU A 91 13.21 -6.27 -30.54
CA LEU A 91 13.71 -5.38 -29.50
C LEU A 91 13.48 -5.97 -28.10
N ALA A 92 12.28 -6.50 -27.84
CA ALA A 92 11.96 -7.13 -26.56
C ALA A 92 12.86 -8.34 -26.27
N ASN A 93 13.10 -9.21 -27.28
CA ASN A 93 14.02 -10.34 -27.13
C ASN A 93 15.46 -9.89 -26.89
N VAL A 94 15.94 -8.85 -27.59
CA VAL A 94 17.29 -8.30 -27.37
C VAL A 94 17.42 -7.77 -25.94
N ILE A 95 16.49 -6.92 -25.50
CA ILE A 95 16.50 -6.36 -24.14
C ILE A 95 16.45 -7.47 -23.08
N GLN A 96 15.59 -8.48 -23.28
CA GLN A 96 15.48 -9.61 -22.35
C GLN A 96 16.77 -10.44 -22.29
N ASN A 97 17.41 -10.69 -23.43
CA ASN A 97 18.68 -11.43 -23.50
C ASN A 97 19.85 -10.66 -22.91
N GLU A 98 19.85 -9.33 -23.03
CA GLU A 98 20.87 -8.46 -22.44
C GLU A 98 20.67 -8.27 -20.93
N ASN A 99 19.45 -8.47 -20.40
CA ASN A 99 19.09 -8.22 -19.01
C ASN A 99 18.42 -9.46 -18.38
N THR A 100 19.05 -10.64 -18.54
CA THR A 100 18.50 -11.94 -18.09
C THR A 100 18.30 -12.06 -16.58
N ASN A 101 18.98 -11.24 -15.79
CA ASN A 101 18.80 -11.17 -14.33
C ASN A 101 17.57 -10.34 -13.92
N ASP A 102 17.12 -9.42 -14.79
CA ASP A 102 16.03 -8.48 -14.47
C ASP A 102 14.68 -8.90 -15.06
N PHE A 103 14.69 -9.69 -16.14
CA PHE A 103 13.47 -10.13 -16.82
C PHE A 103 13.32 -11.66 -16.81
N ALA A 104 12.18 -12.12 -16.29
CA ALA A 104 11.81 -13.54 -16.36
C ALA A 104 11.74 -14.03 -17.82
N PRO A 105 12.08 -15.31 -18.11
CA PRO A 105 11.90 -15.91 -19.43
C PRO A 105 10.47 -15.73 -19.93
N ALA A 106 10.30 -15.64 -21.25
CA ALA A 106 8.98 -15.39 -21.83
C ALA A 106 7.94 -16.49 -21.58
N ASP A 107 8.28 -17.62 -20.96
CA ASP A 107 7.37 -18.67 -20.48
C ASP A 107 6.27 -19.04 -21.50
N GLY A 108 6.70 -19.38 -22.72
CA GLY A 108 5.80 -19.69 -23.84
C GLY A 108 5.11 -18.49 -24.51
N ARG A 109 5.11 -17.29 -23.92
CA ARG A 109 4.49 -16.07 -24.48
C ARG A 109 5.13 -15.62 -25.79
N ASN A 110 6.37 -16.03 -26.08
CA ASN A 110 7.00 -15.81 -27.38
C ASN A 110 6.22 -16.48 -28.53
N THR A 111 5.46 -17.54 -28.27
CA THR A 111 4.56 -18.17 -29.25
C THR A 111 3.30 -17.33 -29.53
N LEU A 112 2.91 -16.45 -28.60
CA LEU A 112 1.75 -15.56 -28.76
C LEU A 112 2.01 -14.47 -29.81
N ILE A 113 3.26 -14.04 -29.99
CA ILE A 113 3.63 -13.00 -30.96
C ILE A 113 3.31 -13.46 -32.40
N PRO A 114 3.79 -14.62 -32.89
CA PRO A 114 3.38 -15.17 -34.19
C PRO A 114 1.87 -15.42 -34.31
N LEU A 115 1.22 -15.94 -33.27
CA LEU A 115 -0.24 -16.16 -33.28
C LEU A 115 -1.02 -14.85 -33.44
N GLN A 116 -0.59 -13.78 -32.75
CA GLN A 116 -1.16 -12.45 -32.90
C GLN A 116 -0.94 -11.89 -34.31
N MET A 117 0.22 -12.15 -34.93
CA MET A 117 0.47 -11.74 -36.33
C MET A 117 -0.48 -12.45 -37.30
N VAL A 118 -0.70 -13.76 -37.13
CA VAL A 118 -1.68 -14.52 -37.92
C VAL A 118 -3.08 -13.94 -37.73
N TYR A 119 -3.46 -13.63 -36.49
CA TYR A 119 -4.76 -13.02 -36.20
C TYR A 119 -4.94 -11.64 -36.85
N VAL A 120 -3.89 -10.79 -36.83
CA VAL A 120 -3.88 -9.49 -37.52
C VAL A 120 -4.06 -9.66 -39.03
N VAL A 121 -3.43 -10.67 -39.64
CA VAL A 121 -3.60 -10.99 -41.07
C VAL A 121 -5.04 -11.40 -41.37
N ILE A 122 -5.65 -12.24 -40.54
CA ILE A 122 -7.07 -12.62 -40.66
C ILE A 122 -7.97 -11.37 -40.58
N CYS A 123 -7.76 -10.53 -39.56
CA CYS A 123 -8.49 -9.27 -39.39
C CYS A 123 -8.33 -8.36 -40.62
N TYR A 124 -7.12 -8.27 -41.17
CA TYR A 124 -6.85 -7.52 -42.38
C TYR A 124 -7.67 -8.04 -43.56
N PHE A 125 -7.72 -9.34 -43.83
CA PHE A 125 -8.50 -9.89 -44.94
C PHE A 125 -9.99 -9.57 -44.79
N ILE A 126 -10.54 -9.76 -43.59
CA ILE A 126 -11.94 -9.45 -43.27
C ILE A 126 -12.22 -7.97 -43.52
N MET A 127 -11.39 -7.08 -42.98
CA MET A 127 -11.52 -5.63 -43.14
C MET A 127 -11.34 -5.20 -44.59
N ARG A 128 -10.34 -5.74 -45.30
CA ARG A 128 -10.00 -5.38 -46.68
C ARG A 128 -11.09 -5.75 -47.68
N LEU A 129 -11.66 -6.96 -47.55
CA LEU A 129 -12.73 -7.47 -48.42
C LEU A 129 -14.05 -6.72 -48.19
N ASN A 130 -14.31 -6.31 -46.96
CA ASN A 130 -15.57 -5.67 -46.57
C ASN A 130 -15.45 -4.15 -46.37
N PHE A 131 -14.29 -3.53 -46.62
CA PHE A 131 -13.95 -2.16 -46.24
C PHE A 131 -15.01 -1.10 -46.59
N ARG A 132 -15.62 -1.22 -47.78
CA ARG A 132 -16.64 -0.29 -48.28
C ARG A 132 -18.07 -0.79 -48.09
N LYS A 133 -18.26 -2.00 -47.56
CA LYS A 133 -19.58 -2.63 -47.40
C LYS A 133 -20.19 -2.23 -46.06
N LYS A 134 -21.49 -1.93 -46.05
CA LYS A 134 -22.24 -1.62 -44.82
C LYS A 134 -22.16 -2.77 -43.79
N LYS A 135 -22.14 -4.02 -44.27
CA LYS A 135 -22.04 -5.22 -43.42
C LYS A 135 -20.75 -5.32 -42.59
N LEU A 136 -19.68 -4.58 -42.94
CA LEU A 136 -18.44 -4.60 -42.16
C LEU A 136 -18.69 -4.20 -40.70
N THR A 137 -19.57 -3.26 -40.45
CA THR A 137 -19.88 -2.81 -39.08
C THR A 137 -20.45 -3.97 -38.27
N GLY A 138 -21.44 -4.69 -38.79
CA GLY A 138 -21.98 -5.88 -38.13
C GLY A 138 -20.96 -7.00 -37.93
N ILE A 139 -20.07 -7.24 -38.92
CA ILE A 139 -18.99 -8.23 -38.78
C ILE A 139 -18.04 -7.85 -37.64
N LEU A 140 -17.58 -6.61 -37.60
CA LEU A 140 -16.68 -6.15 -36.54
C LEU A 140 -17.35 -6.16 -35.16
N THR A 141 -18.63 -5.80 -35.07
CA THR A 141 -19.39 -5.91 -33.81
C THR A 141 -19.43 -7.35 -33.31
N TRP A 142 -19.68 -8.33 -34.19
CA TRP A 142 -19.67 -9.75 -33.82
C TRP A 142 -18.28 -10.23 -33.41
N MET A 143 -17.22 -9.79 -34.10
CA MET A 143 -15.84 -10.14 -33.73
C MET A 143 -15.50 -9.60 -32.34
N ILE A 144 -15.79 -8.33 -32.06
CA ILE A 144 -15.56 -7.71 -30.74
C ILE A 144 -16.37 -8.42 -29.66
N ALA A 145 -17.64 -8.77 -29.94
CA ALA A 145 -18.47 -9.50 -28.99
C ALA A 145 -17.89 -10.91 -28.69
N LEU A 146 -17.42 -11.63 -29.71
CA LEU A 146 -16.80 -12.93 -29.54
C LEU A 146 -15.47 -12.85 -28.78
N GLU A 147 -14.63 -11.86 -29.09
CA GLU A 147 -13.42 -11.57 -28.32
C GLU A 147 -13.75 -11.29 -26.85
N ALA A 148 -14.74 -10.44 -26.57
CA ALA A 148 -15.15 -10.12 -25.21
C ALA A 148 -15.69 -11.34 -24.46
N ILE A 149 -16.45 -12.21 -25.13
CA ILE A 149 -16.94 -13.47 -24.55
C ILE A 149 -15.76 -14.40 -24.25
N VAL A 150 -14.85 -14.61 -25.19
CA VAL A 150 -13.68 -15.49 -25.02
C VAL A 150 -12.78 -14.94 -23.91
N GLN A 151 -12.43 -13.65 -23.95
CA GLN A 151 -11.63 -13.01 -22.91
C GLN A 151 -12.31 -13.10 -21.55
N GLY A 152 -13.61 -12.80 -21.44
CA GLY A 152 -14.34 -12.93 -20.18
C GLY A 152 -14.30 -14.34 -19.62
N ASN A 153 -14.51 -15.36 -20.45
CA ASN A 153 -14.44 -16.77 -20.02
C ASN A 153 -13.02 -17.20 -19.64
N VAL A 154 -12.02 -16.84 -20.44
CA VAL A 154 -10.61 -17.13 -20.15
C VAL A 154 -10.18 -16.46 -18.85
N THR A 155 -10.54 -15.19 -18.64
CA THR A 155 -10.28 -14.47 -17.40
C THR A 155 -10.94 -15.17 -16.22
N ILE A 156 -12.23 -15.55 -16.32
CA ILE A 156 -12.95 -16.27 -15.25
C ILE A 156 -12.28 -17.63 -14.95
N GLN A 157 -11.83 -18.37 -15.96
CA GLN A 157 -11.20 -19.68 -15.79
C GLN A 157 -9.78 -19.59 -15.22
N ILE A 158 -8.98 -18.61 -15.65
CA ILE A 158 -7.57 -18.47 -15.26
C ILE A 158 -7.42 -17.68 -13.96
N GLN A 159 -8.12 -16.56 -13.81
CA GLN A 159 -8.02 -15.70 -12.62
C GLN A 159 -9.00 -16.11 -11.51
N GLY A 160 -10.00 -16.93 -11.83
CA GLY A 160 -11.02 -17.37 -10.90
C GLY A 160 -12.12 -16.34 -10.68
N VAL A 161 -13.16 -16.75 -9.96
CA VAL A 161 -14.24 -15.89 -9.47
C VAL A 161 -14.33 -16.02 -7.97
N GLN A 162 -14.52 -14.91 -7.28
CA GLN A 162 -14.81 -14.92 -5.85
C GLN A 162 -16.31 -14.72 -5.65
N LYS A 163 -16.95 -15.64 -4.94
CA LYS A 163 -18.36 -15.51 -4.59
C LYS A 163 -18.52 -14.33 -3.64
N PHE A 164 -19.36 -13.37 -4.03
CA PHE A 164 -19.68 -12.22 -3.18
C PHE A 164 -20.24 -12.64 -1.81
N GLN A 165 -20.91 -13.79 -1.74
CA GLN A 165 -21.45 -14.34 -0.49
C GLN A 165 -20.38 -14.80 0.50
N ASP A 166 -19.19 -15.13 0.01
CA ASP A 166 -18.08 -15.71 0.78
C ASP A 166 -16.99 -14.67 1.08
N LEU A 167 -17.13 -13.46 0.54
CA LEU A 167 -16.20 -12.35 0.80
C LEU A 167 -16.14 -12.08 2.30
N ALA A 168 -14.93 -12.08 2.87
CA ALA A 168 -14.69 -11.68 4.26
C ALA A 168 -15.39 -12.54 5.32
N GLY A 169 -15.42 -13.86 5.10
CA GLY A 169 -16.18 -14.80 5.93
C GLY A 169 -17.70 -14.66 5.79
N GLY A 170 -18.16 -13.81 4.85
CA GLY A 170 -19.52 -13.74 4.35
C GLY A 170 -20.27 -12.44 4.67
N LEU A 171 -21.46 -12.31 4.05
CA LEU A 171 -22.25 -11.07 4.11
C LEU A 171 -22.68 -10.66 5.52
N THR A 172 -22.82 -11.61 6.43
CA THR A 172 -23.14 -11.34 7.83
C THR A 172 -21.99 -10.61 8.51
N ASN A 173 -20.75 -11.11 8.38
CA ASN A 173 -19.56 -10.46 8.93
C ASN A 173 -19.41 -9.05 8.36
N LEU A 174 -19.50 -8.91 7.04
CA LEU A 174 -19.38 -7.61 6.36
C LEU A 174 -20.40 -6.58 6.88
N ARG A 175 -21.66 -6.99 7.09
CA ARG A 175 -22.72 -6.09 7.62
C ARG A 175 -22.43 -5.69 9.06
N GLN A 176 -21.94 -6.61 9.88
CA GLN A 176 -21.64 -6.35 11.28
C GLN A 176 -20.44 -5.43 11.43
N GLU A 177 -19.32 -5.72 10.76
CA GLU A 177 -18.14 -4.86 10.78
C GLU A 177 -18.45 -3.46 10.23
N ARG A 178 -19.30 -3.33 9.20
CA ARG A 178 -19.79 -2.01 8.75
C ARG A 178 -20.61 -1.30 9.81
N GLY A 179 -21.43 -2.03 10.57
CA GLY A 179 -22.14 -1.48 11.73
C GLY A 179 -21.18 -0.95 12.81
N ILE A 180 -20.13 -1.71 13.13
CA ILE A 180 -19.10 -1.35 14.10
C ILE A 180 -18.31 -0.13 13.61
N ALA A 181 -17.82 -0.14 12.37
CA ALA A 181 -17.07 0.96 11.78
C ALA A 181 -17.86 2.28 11.76
N ASN A 182 -19.15 2.23 11.42
CA ASN A 182 -20.02 3.41 11.46
C ASN A 182 -20.22 3.95 12.87
N ALA A 183 -20.38 3.06 13.88
CA ALA A 183 -20.50 3.48 15.26
C ALA A 183 -19.18 4.08 15.78
N LEU A 184 -18.05 3.47 15.42
CA LEU A 184 -16.72 3.92 15.80
C LEU A 184 -16.42 5.33 15.24
N LYS A 185 -16.70 5.55 13.95
CA LYS A 185 -16.52 6.86 13.30
C LYS A 185 -17.38 7.97 13.90
N GLN A 186 -18.51 7.61 14.51
CA GLN A 186 -19.35 8.57 15.23
C GLN A 186 -18.84 8.84 16.64
N ALA A 187 -18.09 7.92 17.22
CA ALA A 187 -17.63 7.98 18.60
C ALA A 187 -16.24 8.60 18.74
N ASP A 188 -15.37 8.40 17.75
CA ASP A 188 -14.00 8.88 17.70
C ASP A 188 -13.77 9.63 16.38
N ASP A 189 -13.44 10.92 16.48
CA ASP A 189 -13.13 11.80 15.36
C ASP A 189 -11.62 12.02 15.17
N SER A 190 -10.77 11.37 15.99
CA SER A 190 -9.33 11.39 15.82
C SER A 190 -8.92 10.59 14.58
N PHE A 191 -7.70 10.83 14.10
CA PHE A 191 -7.05 9.85 13.24
C PHE A 191 -6.81 8.58 14.04
N TYR A 192 -7.09 7.42 13.44
CA TYR A 192 -6.76 6.10 13.94
C TYR A 192 -6.77 5.09 12.79
N ARG A 193 -6.07 3.97 12.98
CA ARG A 193 -6.21 2.76 12.15
C ARG A 193 -6.85 1.62 12.94
N VAL A 194 -7.49 0.69 12.22
CA VAL A 194 -8.18 -0.48 12.76
C VAL A 194 -7.52 -1.75 12.22
N TYR A 195 -7.11 -2.64 13.13
CA TYR A 195 -6.79 -4.03 12.83
C TYR A 195 -8.09 -4.83 12.81
N THR A 196 -8.25 -5.75 11.84
CA THR A 196 -9.34 -6.72 11.86
C THR A 196 -8.82 -8.11 11.50
N SER A 197 -9.32 -9.14 12.19
CA SER A 197 -9.09 -10.55 11.86
C SER A 197 -9.71 -10.98 10.53
N THR A 198 -10.58 -10.16 9.95
CA THR A 198 -11.27 -10.41 8.67
C THR A 198 -10.49 -9.88 7.47
N ALA A 199 -9.59 -8.91 7.67
CA ALA A 199 -8.75 -8.41 6.59
C ALA A 199 -7.67 -9.43 6.27
N ASP A 200 -7.70 -9.93 5.04
CA ASP A 200 -6.87 -11.03 4.61
C ASP A 200 -6.35 -10.81 3.18
N ARG A 201 -5.49 -11.68 2.67
CA ARG A 201 -4.91 -11.50 1.32
C ARG A 201 -5.98 -11.56 0.22
N GLY A 202 -7.03 -12.36 0.42
CA GLY A 202 -8.18 -12.47 -0.48
C GLY A 202 -9.24 -11.38 -0.30
N ALA A 203 -9.13 -10.57 0.76
CA ALA A 203 -9.98 -9.43 1.07
C ALA A 203 -9.17 -8.14 1.28
N ASN A 204 -7.98 -8.03 0.66
CA ASN A 204 -7.18 -6.82 0.67
C ASN A 204 -8.01 -5.67 0.09
N ASN A 205 -8.26 -4.61 0.86
CA ASN A 205 -9.22 -3.50 0.60
C ASN A 205 -10.60 -3.61 1.23
N ILE A 206 -10.87 -4.61 2.08
CA ILE A 206 -12.13 -4.68 2.81
C ILE A 206 -12.45 -3.41 3.60
N GLN A 207 -11.44 -2.75 4.16
CA GLN A 207 -11.59 -1.49 4.88
C GLN A 207 -12.17 -0.36 4.01
N MET A 208 -11.87 -0.34 2.70
CA MET A 208 -12.46 0.64 1.77
C MET A 208 -13.94 0.33 1.53
N GLN A 209 -14.32 -0.94 1.49
CA GLN A 209 -15.71 -1.37 1.34
C GLN A 209 -16.53 -1.12 2.62
N ILE A 210 -15.92 -1.28 3.79
CA ILE A 210 -16.57 -1.09 5.09
C ILE A 210 -16.61 0.39 5.48
N GLY A 211 -15.56 1.15 5.15
CA GLY A 211 -15.47 2.59 5.39
C GLY A 211 -14.64 2.99 6.62
N TYR A 212 -13.54 2.30 6.89
CA TYR A 212 -12.59 2.65 7.96
C TYR A 212 -11.14 2.69 7.46
N ASN A 213 -10.24 3.28 8.25
CA ASN A 213 -8.81 3.29 7.98
C ASN A 213 -8.18 1.96 8.46
N GLY A 214 -7.82 1.08 7.53
CA GLY A 214 -7.20 -0.21 7.84
C GLY A 214 -5.70 -0.25 7.59
N ILE A 215 -5.10 -1.39 7.92
CA ILE A 215 -3.66 -1.72 7.71
C ILE A 215 -3.45 -2.80 6.65
N SER A 216 -4.50 -3.12 5.89
CA SER A 216 -4.50 -4.01 4.73
C SER A 216 -4.82 -3.19 3.50
N THR A 217 -4.10 -3.28 2.39
CA THR A 217 -4.52 -2.65 1.14
C THR A 217 -3.85 -3.29 -0.07
N PHE A 218 -4.56 -3.29 -1.20
CA PHE A 218 -3.95 -3.32 -2.51
C PHE A 218 -4.08 -1.93 -3.12
N ASN A 219 -2.95 -1.25 -3.35
CA ASN A 219 -2.94 0.05 -3.99
C ASN A 219 -1.91 0.10 -5.14
N SER A 220 -2.38 0.37 -6.35
CA SER A 220 -1.51 0.59 -7.52
C SER A 220 -0.81 1.95 -7.49
N THR A 221 -1.21 2.85 -6.59
CA THR A 221 -0.63 4.18 -6.37
C THR A 221 0.15 4.16 -5.06
N TYR A 222 1.39 3.69 -5.12
CA TYR A 222 2.21 3.50 -3.93
C TYR A 222 2.97 4.77 -3.54
N ALA A 223 3.08 5.04 -2.23
CA ALA A 223 3.97 6.07 -1.72
C ALA A 223 5.40 5.52 -1.71
N PHE A 224 6.12 5.67 -2.83
CA PHE A 224 7.46 5.08 -3.04
C PHE A 224 8.47 5.38 -1.94
N GLN A 225 8.34 6.52 -1.28
CA GLN A 225 9.19 6.88 -0.15
C GLN A 225 9.02 5.95 1.06
N ALA A 226 7.94 5.16 1.13
CA ALA A 226 7.70 4.19 2.20
C ALA A 226 8.24 2.78 1.89
N ASN A 227 8.92 2.58 0.76
CA ASN A 227 9.43 1.25 0.35
C ASN A 227 10.26 0.60 1.46
N ASP A 228 11.18 1.35 2.06
CA ASP A 228 12.05 0.80 3.10
C ASP A 228 11.25 0.34 4.30
N LEU A 229 10.25 1.12 4.76
CA LEU A 229 9.34 0.68 5.84
C LEU A 229 8.69 -0.64 5.46
N ILE A 230 8.16 -0.77 4.24
CA ILE A 230 7.54 -2.01 3.76
C ILE A 230 8.52 -3.17 3.73
N GLU A 231 9.76 -2.95 3.33
CA GLU A 231 10.80 -3.97 3.29
C GLU A 231 11.23 -4.41 4.69
N TRP A 232 11.49 -3.46 5.59
CA TRP A 232 11.91 -3.71 6.98
C TRP A 232 10.84 -4.42 7.80
N SER A 233 9.58 -4.08 7.53
CA SER A 233 8.41 -4.61 8.24
C SER A 233 7.75 -5.79 7.57
N LYS A 234 8.10 -6.12 6.31
CA LYS A 234 7.45 -7.19 5.52
C LYS A 234 5.93 -7.07 5.45
N ILE A 235 5.38 -5.86 5.36
CA ILE A 235 3.92 -5.64 5.30
C ILE A 235 3.30 -6.21 4.01
N ASN A 236 4.00 -6.15 2.88
CA ASN A 236 3.60 -6.80 1.63
C ASN A 236 3.70 -8.33 1.70
N TYR A 237 2.84 -9.05 0.98
CA TYR A 237 2.86 -10.51 0.95
C TYR A 237 3.99 -11.09 0.09
N ASN A 238 4.50 -10.29 -0.82
CA ASN A 238 5.63 -10.52 -1.72
C ASN A 238 6.07 -9.13 -2.20
N SER A 239 7.11 -9.00 -3.05
CA SER A 239 7.51 -7.71 -3.67
C SER A 239 6.45 -7.09 -4.60
N SER A 240 5.14 -7.28 -4.34
CA SER A 240 4.00 -6.70 -5.04
C SER A 240 3.23 -5.65 -4.22
N TRP A 241 2.19 -5.12 -4.86
CA TRP A 241 1.31 -4.03 -4.41
C TRP A 241 0.27 -4.44 -3.35
N SER A 242 0.32 -5.67 -2.86
CA SER A 242 -0.63 -6.26 -1.92
C SER A 242 -0.01 -6.35 -0.52
N MET A 243 -0.61 -5.65 0.44
CA MET A 243 -0.05 -5.32 1.75
C MET A 243 -1.04 -5.59 2.87
N SER A 244 -0.57 -6.12 3.99
CA SER A 244 -1.35 -6.27 5.22
C SER A 244 -0.47 -6.48 6.45
N VAL A 245 -0.86 -5.93 7.58
CA VAL A 245 -0.33 -6.32 8.90
C VAL A 245 -1.35 -7.22 9.57
N ASN A 246 -1.11 -8.52 9.52
CA ASN A 246 -2.02 -9.55 10.05
C ASN A 246 -1.37 -10.37 11.17
N GLU A 247 -0.06 -10.19 11.38
CA GLU A 247 0.80 -10.95 12.27
C GLU A 247 0.63 -10.57 13.75
N LYS A 248 -0.13 -9.51 14.08
CA LYS A 248 -0.29 -8.96 15.44
C LYS A 248 1.02 -8.49 16.07
N ARG A 249 1.66 -7.49 15.47
CA ARG A 249 3.01 -7.00 15.83
C ARG A 249 2.94 -5.67 16.56
N ASN A 250 3.07 -5.69 17.89
CA ASN A 250 2.68 -4.57 18.76
C ASN A 250 3.44 -3.25 18.48
N ASN A 251 4.75 -3.31 18.21
CA ASN A 251 5.56 -2.11 18.01
C ASN A 251 5.31 -1.50 16.63
N LEU A 252 5.24 -2.35 15.60
CA LEU A 252 4.88 -1.94 14.25
C LEU A 252 3.46 -1.34 14.23
N GLU A 253 2.51 -1.96 14.89
CA GLU A 253 1.13 -1.48 14.95
C GLU A 253 0.98 -0.17 15.72
N ALA A 254 1.74 -0.01 16.81
CA ALA A 254 1.83 1.27 17.50
C ALA A 254 2.38 2.37 16.57
N LEU A 255 3.48 2.10 15.85
CA LEU A 255 4.03 3.01 14.85
C LEU A 255 3.02 3.32 13.73
N LEU A 256 2.25 2.32 13.29
CA LEU A 256 1.15 2.47 12.34
C LEU A 256 -0.13 3.04 12.95
N GLY A 257 -0.13 3.53 14.19
CA GLY A 257 -1.29 4.22 14.77
C GLY A 257 -2.55 3.34 14.83
N VAL A 258 -2.39 2.04 15.05
CA VAL A 258 -3.51 1.13 15.30
C VAL A 258 -4.05 1.42 16.70
N LYS A 259 -5.28 1.95 16.76
CA LYS A 259 -5.99 2.26 18.01
C LYS A 259 -7.01 1.20 18.37
N TYR A 260 -7.59 0.54 17.36
CA TYR A 260 -8.71 -0.38 17.55
C TYR A 260 -8.45 -1.73 16.90
N TYR A 261 -8.96 -2.76 17.56
CA TYR A 261 -8.95 -4.14 17.12
C TYR A 261 -10.39 -4.64 17.00
N VAL A 262 -10.78 -5.07 15.81
CA VAL A 262 -12.06 -5.76 15.55
C VAL A 262 -11.75 -7.23 15.33
N LEU A 263 -11.97 -8.04 16.36
CA LEU A 263 -11.62 -9.46 16.33
C LEU A 263 -12.88 -10.32 16.33
N LYS A 264 -12.83 -11.51 15.72
CA LYS A 264 -13.88 -12.51 15.91
C LYS A 264 -13.97 -12.92 17.39
N ASN A 265 -15.14 -13.39 17.82
CA ASN A 265 -15.41 -13.69 19.23
C ASN A 265 -14.49 -14.75 19.85
N ASP A 266 -14.02 -15.69 19.03
CA ASP A 266 -13.14 -16.80 19.37
C ASP A 266 -11.65 -16.44 19.36
N ASP A 267 -11.26 -15.32 18.76
CA ASP A 267 -9.89 -14.84 18.79
C ASP A 267 -9.53 -14.31 20.19
N ILE A 268 -8.77 -15.11 20.92
CA ILE A 268 -8.30 -14.83 22.29
C ILE A 268 -6.90 -14.22 22.33
N ASN A 269 -6.24 -14.05 21.18
CA ASN A 269 -4.88 -13.53 21.09
C ASN A 269 -4.88 -12.00 21.05
N ILE A 270 -5.11 -11.38 22.21
CA ILE A 270 -5.32 -9.94 22.36
C ILE A 270 -4.03 -9.29 22.89
N PRO A 271 -3.50 -8.23 22.25
CA PRO A 271 -2.33 -7.53 22.75
C PRO A 271 -2.54 -6.91 24.13
N TYR A 272 -1.50 -6.93 24.97
CA TYR A 272 -1.53 -6.20 26.24
C TYR A 272 -1.64 -4.70 26.01
N GLY A 273 -2.37 -4.03 26.91
CA GLY A 273 -2.73 -2.62 26.76
C GLY A 273 -4.01 -2.40 25.96
N TYR A 274 -4.62 -3.45 25.39
CA TYR A 274 -5.94 -3.35 24.78
C TYR A 274 -7.05 -3.74 25.77
N LYS A 275 -8.13 -2.97 25.78
CA LYS A 275 -9.32 -3.22 26.61
C LYS A 275 -10.55 -3.37 25.74
N ASN A 276 -11.43 -4.31 26.10
CA ASN A 276 -12.72 -4.45 25.41
C ASN A 276 -13.56 -3.19 25.66
N ILE A 277 -14.13 -2.62 24.59
CA ILE A 277 -14.97 -1.42 24.68
C ILE A 277 -16.14 -1.58 25.64
N ILE A 278 -16.68 -2.80 25.78
CA ILE A 278 -17.79 -3.09 26.70
C ILE A 278 -17.38 -2.83 28.16
N ASP A 279 -16.10 -3.01 28.49
CA ASP A 279 -15.55 -2.89 29.84
C ASP A 279 -14.85 -1.54 30.07
N LEU A 280 -14.81 -0.67 29.05
CA LEU A 280 -14.19 0.64 29.14
C LEU A 280 -15.04 1.57 30.02
N THR A 281 -14.38 2.24 30.97
CA THR A 281 -15.01 3.26 31.83
C THR A 281 -15.08 4.61 31.11
N VAL A 282 -15.92 5.52 31.64
CA VAL A 282 -16.02 6.89 31.11
C VAL A 282 -14.69 7.64 31.25
N GLU A 283 -14.02 7.54 32.40
CA GLU A 283 -12.74 8.20 32.66
C GLU A 283 -11.65 7.74 31.68
N GLU A 284 -11.56 6.43 31.44
CA GLU A 284 -10.63 5.85 30.47
C GLU A 284 -10.96 6.30 29.04
N ALA A 285 -12.23 6.35 28.68
CA ALA A 285 -12.64 6.82 27.35
C ALA A 285 -12.30 8.31 27.14
N GLU A 286 -12.53 9.15 28.14
CA GLU A 286 -12.19 10.58 28.09
C GLU A 286 -10.67 10.78 27.95
N SER A 287 -9.85 9.95 28.61
CA SER A 287 -8.39 9.96 28.45
C SER A 287 -7.93 9.62 27.03
N LEU A 288 -8.76 8.91 26.26
CA LEU A 288 -8.53 8.55 24.86
C LEU A 288 -9.19 9.51 23.86
N GLY A 289 -9.77 10.62 24.34
CA GLY A 289 -10.46 11.62 23.52
C GLY A 289 -11.91 11.26 23.16
N MET A 290 -12.48 10.20 23.74
CA MET A 290 -13.85 9.76 23.47
C MET A 290 -14.83 10.29 24.55
N LYS A 291 -15.93 10.92 24.12
CA LYS A 291 -16.94 11.46 25.03
C LYS A 291 -17.83 10.35 25.63
N ALA A 292 -18.27 10.52 26.88
CA ALA A 292 -19.13 9.55 27.59
C ALA A 292 -20.36 9.09 26.80
N ASN A 293 -21.13 10.03 26.24
CA ASN A 293 -22.34 9.72 25.47
C ASN A 293 -22.05 8.96 24.16
N LYS A 294 -20.84 9.12 23.61
CA LYS A 294 -20.38 8.41 22.43
C LYS A 294 -19.94 6.99 22.77
N LEU A 295 -19.26 6.82 23.90
CA LEU A 295 -18.94 5.52 24.46
C LEU A 295 -20.20 4.68 24.66
N GLU A 296 -21.23 5.23 25.30
CA GLU A 296 -22.50 4.51 25.55
C GLU A 296 -23.14 3.99 24.25
N GLN A 297 -23.13 4.81 23.18
CA GLN A 297 -23.66 4.42 21.88
C GLN A 297 -22.86 3.27 21.27
N LEU A 298 -21.53 3.34 21.36
CA LEU A 298 -20.63 2.30 20.86
C LEU A 298 -20.80 1.00 21.66
N GLN A 299 -20.85 1.07 22.99
CA GLN A 299 -21.11 -0.08 23.86
C GLN A 299 -22.47 -0.72 23.58
N LYS A 300 -23.51 0.09 23.35
CA LYS A 300 -24.83 -0.41 22.95
C LYS A 300 -24.76 -1.20 21.66
N LYS A 301 -24.00 -0.71 20.66
CA LYS A 301 -23.79 -1.43 19.40
C LYS A 301 -23.09 -2.77 19.61
N MET A 302 -22.07 -2.81 20.47
CA MET A 302 -21.32 -4.04 20.77
C MET A 302 -22.12 -5.06 21.60
N LYS A 303 -23.13 -4.62 22.36
CA LYS A 303 -24.02 -5.50 23.15
C LYS A 303 -25.16 -6.11 22.33
N GLU A 304 -25.30 -5.78 21.05
CA GLU A 304 -26.32 -6.40 20.19
C GLU A 304 -26.05 -7.91 20.06
N SER A 305 -27.06 -8.73 20.35
CA SER A 305 -26.98 -10.20 20.45
C SER A 305 -26.53 -10.95 19.19
N TYR A 306 -26.39 -10.24 18.07
CA TYR A 306 -25.98 -10.82 16.79
C TYR A 306 -24.51 -10.57 16.44
N THR A 307 -23.76 -9.84 17.27
CA THR A 307 -22.38 -9.45 16.92
C THR A 307 -21.41 -10.63 17.10
N SER A 308 -20.83 -11.13 16.00
CA SER A 308 -19.80 -12.20 16.01
C SER A 308 -18.39 -11.67 16.27
N HIS A 309 -18.26 -10.39 16.59
CA HIS A 309 -17.00 -9.68 16.77
C HIS A 309 -16.96 -8.92 18.10
N LYS A 310 -15.76 -8.79 18.65
CA LYS A 310 -15.42 -7.92 19.77
C LYS A 310 -14.61 -6.72 19.28
N LEU A 311 -14.76 -5.60 19.99
CA LEU A 311 -14.04 -4.37 19.71
C LEU A 311 -13.16 -4.04 20.91
N TYR A 312 -11.86 -3.92 20.66
CA TYR A 312 -10.86 -3.55 21.65
C TYR A 312 -10.24 -2.20 21.30
N VAL A 313 -9.86 -1.44 22.33
CA VAL A 313 -9.17 -0.15 22.19
C VAL A 313 -7.82 -0.19 22.89
N ASN A 314 -6.81 0.40 22.26
CA ASN A 314 -5.46 0.53 22.79
C ASN A 314 -5.41 1.66 23.83
N MET A 315 -5.23 1.30 25.11
CA MET A 315 -5.01 2.24 26.21
C MET A 315 -3.65 2.94 26.11
N ASN A 316 -2.74 2.36 25.33
CA ASN A 316 -1.40 2.84 25.07
C ASN A 316 -1.26 3.65 23.78
N TYR A 317 -2.38 4.07 23.18
CA TYR A 317 -2.39 4.77 21.90
C TYR A 317 -1.53 6.05 21.89
N ILE A 318 -0.66 6.16 20.89
CA ILE A 318 0.08 7.38 20.53
C ILE A 318 -0.53 7.89 19.22
N HIS A 319 -0.98 9.14 19.20
CA HIS A 319 -1.78 9.67 18.10
C HIS A 319 -0.98 9.85 16.81
N ASN A 320 -0.11 10.86 16.76
CA ASN A 320 0.60 11.22 15.52
C ASN A 320 2.11 11.44 15.70
N PHE A 321 2.58 11.73 16.91
CA PHE A 321 3.95 12.20 17.14
C PHE A 321 4.72 11.22 18.00
N PHE A 322 5.85 10.77 17.49
CA PHE A 322 6.83 9.96 18.21
C PHE A 322 8.08 10.81 18.41
N VAL A 323 8.43 11.07 19.67
CA VAL A 323 9.56 11.94 20.01
C VAL A 323 10.67 11.10 20.62
N TYR A 324 11.79 11.02 19.89
CA TYR A 324 12.95 10.22 20.24
C TYR A 324 14.10 11.12 20.68
N ASP A 325 14.87 10.63 21.65
CA ASP A 325 16.09 11.31 22.10
C ASP A 325 17.33 10.86 21.33
N GLU A 326 17.18 9.80 20.51
CA GLU A 326 18.28 9.13 19.84
C GLU A 326 17.92 8.80 18.40
N VAL A 327 18.89 8.97 17.51
CA VAL A 327 18.80 8.67 16.08
C VAL A 327 19.73 7.52 15.73
N VAL A 328 19.26 6.63 14.85
CA VAL A 328 20.04 5.53 14.25
C VAL A 328 19.94 5.58 12.73
N SER A 329 20.95 5.06 12.05
CA SER A 329 20.93 4.92 10.58
C SER A 329 19.98 3.81 10.13
N SER A 330 19.30 4.02 9.00
CA SER A 330 18.51 3.00 8.32
C SER A 330 19.32 1.76 7.90
N TYR A 331 20.65 1.87 7.82
CA TYR A 331 21.53 0.73 7.55
C TYR A 331 21.30 -0.43 8.52
N HIS A 332 20.93 -0.15 9.78
CA HIS A 332 20.65 -1.18 10.80
C HIS A 332 19.41 -2.02 10.52
N MET A 333 18.50 -1.52 9.70
CA MET A 333 17.25 -2.22 9.37
C MET A 333 17.43 -3.23 8.23
N HIS A 334 18.58 -3.18 7.54
CA HIS A 334 18.95 -4.08 6.46
C HIS A 334 20.08 -5.01 6.92
N PRO A 335 19.86 -6.33 7.04
CA PRO A 335 20.95 -7.25 7.30
C PRO A 335 21.89 -7.35 6.10
N ALA A 336 23.14 -7.71 6.37
CA ALA A 336 24.19 -7.91 5.36
C ALA A 336 23.81 -8.88 4.23
N ASN A 337 22.82 -9.74 4.45
CA ASN A 337 22.20 -10.57 3.41
C ASN A 337 20.81 -10.02 3.08
N TYR A 338 20.68 -9.39 1.89
CA TYR A 338 19.47 -8.76 1.33
C TYR A 338 18.21 -9.64 1.34
N TYR A 339 18.37 -10.95 1.56
CA TYR A 339 17.32 -11.96 1.55
C TYR A 339 16.71 -12.29 2.93
N TYR A 340 17.33 -11.83 4.02
CA TYR A 340 16.95 -12.21 5.39
C TYR A 340 16.74 -11.00 6.30
N SER A 341 15.87 -10.04 5.96
CA SER A 341 15.46 -9.07 6.98
C SER A 341 14.77 -9.81 8.13
N ASN A 342 15.36 -9.80 9.31
CA ASN A 342 14.72 -10.37 10.48
C ASN A 342 13.67 -9.37 10.97
N GLU A 343 12.46 -9.47 10.43
CA GLU A 343 11.36 -8.55 10.74
C GLU A 343 11.07 -8.45 12.25
N ASN A 344 11.46 -9.47 13.04
CA ASN A 344 11.36 -9.46 14.50
C ASN A 344 12.47 -8.67 15.19
N GLU A 345 13.69 -8.64 14.64
CA GLU A 345 14.76 -7.77 15.15
C GLU A 345 14.38 -6.30 14.94
N ASN A 346 13.85 -5.99 13.75
CA ASN A 346 13.35 -4.65 13.43
C ASN A 346 12.19 -4.21 14.35
N GLU A 347 11.41 -5.15 14.89
CA GLU A 347 10.27 -4.87 15.76
C GLU A 347 10.66 -4.00 16.97
N VAL A 348 11.80 -4.27 17.60
CA VAL A 348 12.21 -3.55 18.83
C VAL A 348 12.77 -2.16 18.58
N VAL A 349 13.13 -1.84 17.34
CA VAL A 349 13.77 -0.57 16.97
C VAL A 349 12.75 0.54 16.79
N TYR A 350 11.58 0.23 16.21
CA TYR A 350 10.56 1.21 15.81
C TYR A 350 10.14 2.20 16.91
N LEU A 351 10.08 1.75 18.16
CA LEU A 351 9.62 2.59 19.28
C LEU A 351 10.75 3.14 20.15
N LYS A 352 12.01 2.75 19.91
CA LYS A 352 13.15 3.17 20.73
C LYS A 352 13.96 4.30 20.10
N TYR A 353 14.10 4.29 18.78
CA TYR A 353 14.98 5.21 18.07
C TYR A 353 14.27 5.86 16.89
N ALA A 354 14.66 7.09 16.57
CA ALA A 354 14.38 7.68 15.27
C ALA A 354 15.31 7.06 14.23
N ILE A 355 14.76 6.40 13.22
CA ILE A 355 15.54 5.76 12.15
C ILE A 355 15.61 6.74 10.98
N VAL A 356 16.78 7.27 10.64
CA VAL A 356 16.96 8.23 9.53
C VAL A 356 17.65 7.54 8.35
N ASP A 357 17.25 7.88 7.13
CA ASP A 357 17.83 7.33 5.90
C ASP A 357 19.34 7.53 5.84
N ASN A 358 20.09 6.45 5.61
CA ASN A 358 21.55 6.49 5.61
C ASN A 358 22.12 7.48 4.59
N SER A 359 21.48 7.64 3.43
CA SER A 359 21.95 8.59 2.41
C SER A 359 21.82 10.04 2.86
N GLU A 360 20.76 10.36 3.61
CA GLU A 360 20.58 11.70 4.20
C GLU A 360 21.60 11.97 5.32
N LEU A 361 21.98 10.94 6.07
CA LEU A 361 23.02 11.05 7.11
C LEU A 361 24.41 11.26 6.51
N GLU A 362 24.77 10.54 5.44
CA GLU A 362 26.04 10.77 4.74
C GLU A 362 26.08 12.16 4.08
N GLU A 363 24.97 12.64 3.50
CA GLU A 363 24.87 14.01 2.97
C GLU A 363 25.12 15.06 4.07
N LEU A 364 24.54 14.86 5.28
CA LEU A 364 24.79 15.74 6.43
C LEU A 364 26.26 15.69 6.86
N LYS A 365 26.87 14.51 6.92
CA LYS A 365 28.28 14.37 7.30
C LYS A 365 29.21 15.17 6.40
N GLU A 366 28.90 15.24 5.10
CA GLU A 366 29.66 15.98 4.10
C GLU A 366 29.37 17.49 4.10
N ASN A 367 28.09 17.88 4.27
CA ASN A 367 27.64 19.26 3.99
C ASN A 367 27.19 20.05 5.23
N ASP A 368 26.90 19.40 6.35
CA ASP A 368 26.43 19.98 7.61
C ASP A 368 26.86 19.13 8.82
N LEU A 369 28.18 19.12 9.06
CA LEU A 369 28.81 18.32 10.10
C LEU A 369 28.30 18.67 11.52
N GLU A 370 27.85 19.91 11.75
CA GLU A 370 27.32 20.34 13.04
C GLU A 370 26.01 19.62 13.35
N THR A 371 25.05 19.65 12.42
CA THR A 371 23.79 18.90 12.55
C THR A 371 24.07 17.40 12.65
N TYR A 372 25.01 16.88 11.85
CA TYR A 372 25.40 15.46 11.93
C TYR A 372 25.90 15.07 13.33
N LYS A 373 26.82 15.86 13.92
CA LYS A 373 27.32 15.63 15.28
C LYS A 373 26.22 15.72 16.34
N ARG A 374 25.29 16.68 16.20
CA ARG A 374 24.15 16.84 17.12
C ARG A 374 23.20 15.64 17.08
N LEU A 375 22.86 15.15 15.89
CA LEU A 375 22.08 13.90 15.73
C LEU A 375 22.80 12.67 16.30
N ASN A 376 24.14 12.68 16.35
CA ASN A 376 24.95 11.64 16.98
C ASN A 376 25.16 11.83 18.50
N GLY A 377 24.43 12.75 19.15
CA GLY A 377 24.55 13.04 20.57
C GLY A 377 25.87 13.74 20.97
N GLY A 378 26.47 14.50 20.05
CA GLY A 378 27.64 15.36 20.32
C GLY A 378 28.98 14.63 20.45
N LYS A 379 29.07 13.34 20.09
CA LYS A 379 30.32 12.58 20.14
C LYS A 379 31.26 12.94 18.98
N ASP A 380 32.55 13.13 19.28
CA ASP A 380 33.58 13.24 18.24
C ASP A 380 33.78 11.89 17.54
N LEU A 381 33.74 11.92 16.22
CA LEU A 381 33.81 10.72 15.37
C LEU A 381 35.27 10.41 15.07
N ASP A 382 35.71 9.17 15.32
CA ASP A 382 37.01 8.68 14.86
C ASP A 382 36.96 8.42 13.34
N PRO A 383 37.79 9.10 12.52
CA PRO A 383 37.84 8.91 11.07
C PRO A 383 38.21 7.49 10.62
N GLU A 384 38.94 6.72 11.44
CA GLU A 384 39.47 5.39 11.06
C GLU A 384 38.65 4.22 11.61
N THR A 385 37.77 4.42 12.60
CA THR A 385 36.99 3.32 13.21
C THR A 385 35.48 3.55 13.39
N GLU A 386 34.94 4.77 13.25
CA GLU A 386 33.53 5.06 13.58
C GLU A 386 32.86 6.09 12.64
N GLY A 387 33.01 5.91 11.32
CA GLY A 387 32.49 6.81 10.31
C GLY A 387 30.97 6.84 10.09
N SER A 388 30.11 6.56 11.07
CA SER A 388 28.65 6.71 10.92
C SER A 388 27.95 6.86 12.28
N ILE A 389 26.84 7.60 12.31
CA ILE A 389 25.90 7.69 13.45
C ILE A 389 25.62 6.27 13.98
N ARG A 390 26.15 5.99 15.17
CA ARG A 390 26.16 4.66 15.84
C ARG A 390 26.32 3.49 14.85
N LEU A 391 27.46 3.42 14.19
CA LEU A 391 27.80 2.41 13.18
C LEU A 391 28.07 0.99 13.72
N SER A 392 28.06 0.74 15.03
CA SER A 392 28.39 -0.59 15.54
C SER A 392 27.13 -1.45 15.70
N SER A 393 27.04 -2.51 14.89
CA SER A 393 26.19 -3.67 15.12
C SER A 393 26.33 -4.21 16.56
N THR A 394 27.46 -3.95 17.20
CA THR A 394 27.75 -4.25 18.60
C THR A 394 26.93 -3.42 19.60
N TYR A 395 26.51 -2.19 19.28
CA TYR A 395 25.72 -1.36 20.21
C TYR A 395 24.28 -1.87 20.30
N ILE A 396 23.65 -2.11 19.16
CA ILE A 396 22.31 -2.69 19.14
C ILE A 396 22.41 -4.11 19.72
N ALA A 397 23.39 -4.95 19.34
CA ALA A 397 23.65 -6.28 19.97
C ALA A 397 23.88 -6.25 21.50
N ASN A 398 24.44 -5.16 22.05
CA ASN A 398 24.69 -5.02 23.49
C ASN A 398 23.49 -4.47 24.27
N GLU A 399 22.64 -3.60 23.67
CA GLU A 399 21.33 -3.22 24.23
C GLU A 399 20.20 -4.23 23.89
N GLU A 400 20.41 -5.12 22.91
CA GLU A 400 19.50 -6.14 22.33
C GLU A 400 19.27 -7.38 23.19
N ARG A 401 19.73 -7.43 24.44
CA ARG A 401 19.49 -8.59 25.34
C ARG A 401 18.02 -8.77 25.78
N LYS A 402 17.04 -8.45 24.94
CA LYS A 402 15.61 -8.56 25.24
C LYS A 402 14.79 -9.34 24.21
N ILE A 403 15.26 -9.54 22.98
CA ILE A 403 14.73 -10.62 22.13
C ILE A 403 15.38 -11.91 22.58
N ARG A 404 14.58 -12.81 23.15
CA ARG A 404 15.07 -14.08 23.69
C ARG A 404 14.64 -15.21 22.77
N GLN A 405 15.62 -16.00 22.34
CA GLN A 405 15.37 -17.26 21.63
C GLN A 405 15.51 -18.42 22.62
N PRO A 406 14.45 -19.18 22.89
CA PRO A 406 14.56 -20.36 23.74
C PRO A 406 15.38 -21.44 23.02
N SER A 407 16.24 -22.13 23.77
CA SER A 407 16.79 -23.40 23.28
C SER A 407 15.68 -24.44 23.24
N LEU A 408 15.55 -25.19 22.14
CA LEU A 408 14.58 -26.27 22.03
C LEU A 408 15.17 -27.56 22.60
N LYS A 409 14.42 -28.20 23.51
CA LYS A 409 14.68 -29.56 24.00
C LYS A 409 14.29 -30.59 22.96
N SER A 410 13.14 -30.38 22.32
CA SER A 410 12.63 -31.26 21.26
C SER A 410 12.02 -30.43 20.13
N PHE A 411 12.26 -30.88 18.90
CA PHE A 411 11.63 -30.34 17.72
C PHE A 411 11.17 -31.48 16.81
N LYS A 412 9.91 -31.87 16.97
CA LYS A 412 9.35 -33.10 16.41
C LYS A 412 8.21 -32.80 15.46
N ILE A 413 7.99 -33.71 14.53
CA ILE A 413 6.79 -33.74 13.69
C ILE A 413 6.06 -35.04 13.90
N ARG A 414 4.74 -34.95 14.10
CA ARG A 414 3.85 -36.10 14.20
C ARG A 414 2.97 -36.17 12.96
N ILE A 415 3.03 -37.32 12.31
CA ILE A 415 2.34 -37.61 11.05
C ILE A 415 1.20 -38.59 11.33
N PRO A 416 -0.05 -38.21 11.02
CA PRO A 416 -1.19 -39.11 11.20
C PRO A 416 -1.10 -40.35 10.30
N ASP A 417 -1.51 -41.49 10.86
CA ASP A 417 -1.56 -42.77 10.14
C ASP A 417 -2.86 -42.86 9.32
N TRP A 418 -2.77 -42.46 8.05
CA TRP A 418 -3.89 -42.52 7.11
C TRP A 418 -4.13 -43.94 6.60
N ASN A 419 -5.39 -44.37 6.59
CA ASN A 419 -5.81 -45.59 5.91
C ASN A 419 -6.13 -45.36 4.44
N LYS A 420 -6.38 -46.46 3.71
CA LYS A 420 -6.64 -46.45 2.26
C LYS A 420 -7.93 -45.72 1.88
N ASP A 421 -8.86 -45.56 2.81
CA ASP A 421 -10.13 -44.89 2.60
C ASP A 421 -10.06 -43.37 2.86
N GLY A 422 -8.87 -42.87 3.24
CA GLY A 422 -8.65 -41.44 3.50
C GLY A 422 -9.08 -41.00 4.90
N HIS A 423 -9.16 -41.93 5.86
CA HIS A 423 -9.41 -41.64 7.27
C HIS A 423 -8.16 -41.86 8.12
N ILE A 424 -8.04 -41.12 9.23
CA ILE A 424 -6.95 -41.30 10.20
C ILE A 424 -7.29 -42.48 11.11
N ASN A 425 -6.39 -43.46 11.19
CA ASN A 425 -6.54 -44.59 12.10
C ASN A 425 -6.51 -44.12 13.55
N GLY A 426 -7.32 -44.69 14.43
CA GLY A 426 -7.35 -44.33 15.85
C GLY A 426 -8.00 -42.96 16.14
N TRP A 427 -8.75 -42.41 15.18
CA TRP A 427 -9.58 -41.24 15.40
C TRP A 427 -10.72 -41.55 16.39
N PRO A 428 -10.80 -40.87 17.54
CA PRO A 428 -11.86 -41.09 18.52
C PRO A 428 -13.21 -40.54 18.05
N ASP A 429 -14.30 -41.16 18.51
CA ASP A 429 -15.68 -40.76 18.19
C ASP A 429 -16.02 -39.32 18.65
N GLU A 430 -15.34 -38.84 19.69
CA GLU A 430 -15.51 -37.47 20.23
C GLU A 430 -14.71 -36.40 19.46
N GLY A 431 -13.93 -36.81 18.45
CA GLY A 431 -13.04 -35.93 17.68
C GLY A 431 -11.70 -35.65 18.38
N VAL A 432 -10.71 -35.19 17.62
CA VAL A 432 -9.38 -34.82 18.15
C VAL A 432 -9.25 -33.30 18.13
N SER A 433 -8.69 -32.72 19.18
CA SER A 433 -8.27 -31.31 19.14
C SER A 433 -7.13 -31.11 18.13
N GLU A 434 -7.09 -29.91 17.53
CA GLU A 434 -6.07 -29.55 16.54
C GLU A 434 -4.64 -29.59 17.12
N TYR A 435 -4.50 -29.34 18.42
CA TYR A 435 -3.23 -29.33 19.15
C TYR A 435 -2.98 -30.59 20.01
N GLY A 436 -3.95 -31.50 20.11
CA GLY A 436 -3.84 -32.72 20.91
C GLY A 436 -3.09 -33.83 20.19
N GLU A 437 -2.68 -34.85 20.95
CA GLU A 437 -1.97 -36.02 20.43
C GLU A 437 -2.96 -37.05 19.87
N ILE A 438 -2.64 -37.66 18.71
CA ILE A 438 -3.37 -38.84 18.20
C ILE A 438 -2.52 -40.08 18.53
N PRO A 439 -3.09 -41.12 19.18
CA PRO A 439 -2.32 -42.28 19.64
C PRO A 439 -1.57 -43.07 18.54
N THR A 440 -2.05 -43.00 17.30
CA THR A 440 -1.50 -43.71 16.14
C THR A 440 -0.50 -42.86 15.34
N ASP A 441 -0.28 -41.61 15.72
CA ASP A 441 0.67 -40.73 15.04
C ASP A 441 2.07 -41.35 15.02
N LYS A 442 2.75 -41.26 13.88
CA LYS A 442 4.17 -41.57 13.76
C LYS A 442 4.97 -40.31 14.07
N GLU A 443 5.87 -40.40 15.04
CA GLU A 443 6.74 -39.30 15.44
C GLU A 443 8.10 -39.38 14.71
N TYR A 444 8.57 -38.22 14.24
CA TYR A 444 9.87 -38.06 13.60
C TYR A 444 10.60 -36.85 14.18
N ASP A 445 11.93 -36.85 14.11
CA ASP A 445 12.67 -35.61 14.21
C ASP A 445 12.33 -34.71 13.01
N TYR A 446 12.00 -33.44 13.27
CA TYR A 446 11.56 -32.54 12.21
C TYR A 446 12.64 -32.38 11.13
N LYS A 447 13.92 -32.21 11.53
CA LYS A 447 15.02 -31.96 10.60
C LYS A 447 15.30 -33.18 9.73
N GLU A 448 15.16 -34.37 10.29
CA GLU A 448 15.32 -35.61 9.53
C GLU A 448 14.17 -35.79 8.54
N TYR A 449 12.93 -35.61 8.98
CA TYR A 449 11.74 -35.81 8.14
C TYR A 449 11.77 -34.97 6.86
N ILE A 450 12.11 -33.68 6.98
CA ILE A 450 12.17 -32.75 5.84
C ILE A 450 13.28 -33.08 4.84
N THR A 451 14.20 -34.00 5.16
CA THR A 451 15.22 -34.45 4.21
C THR A 451 14.89 -35.79 3.56
N MET A 452 13.82 -36.46 4.01
CA MET A 452 13.39 -37.75 3.48
C MET A 452 12.84 -37.62 2.05
N LYS A 453 13.06 -38.66 1.26
CA LYS A 453 12.63 -38.74 -0.14
C LYS A 453 11.77 -39.98 -0.38
N ASP A 454 10.85 -39.86 -1.33
CA ASP A 454 10.08 -40.97 -1.87
C ASP A 454 10.94 -41.85 -2.80
N GLU A 455 10.35 -42.94 -3.30
CA GLU A 455 11.01 -43.88 -4.22
C GLU A 455 11.43 -43.23 -5.56
N ASN A 456 10.81 -42.11 -5.91
CA ASN A 456 11.12 -41.33 -7.12
C ASN A 456 12.18 -40.25 -6.88
N GLY A 457 12.74 -40.16 -5.66
CA GLY A 457 13.74 -39.19 -5.27
C GLY A 457 13.20 -37.78 -4.97
N ASN A 458 11.88 -37.62 -4.86
CA ASN A 458 11.24 -36.36 -4.47
C ASN A 458 11.17 -36.25 -2.94
N TYR A 459 11.32 -35.05 -2.39
CA TYR A 459 11.12 -34.83 -0.96
C TYR A 459 9.69 -35.17 -0.54
N LEU A 460 9.54 -35.82 0.62
CA LEU A 460 8.23 -36.09 1.20
C LEU A 460 7.50 -34.77 1.50
N LYS A 461 6.18 -34.74 1.34
CA LYS A 461 5.35 -33.61 1.80
C LYS A 461 5.02 -33.79 3.27
N ILE A 462 4.82 -32.69 3.97
CA ILE A 462 4.17 -32.71 5.29
C ILE A 462 2.66 -32.80 5.02
N PRO A 463 1.99 -33.91 5.36
CA PRO A 463 0.58 -34.08 5.08
C PRO A 463 -0.30 -33.20 5.99
N TYR A 464 -1.51 -32.92 5.50
CA TYR A 464 -2.56 -32.31 6.31
C TYR A 464 -2.84 -33.12 7.59
N TRP A 465 -3.26 -32.43 8.65
CA TRP A 465 -3.38 -32.95 10.04
C TRP A 465 -2.07 -33.31 10.75
N SER A 466 -0.91 -33.08 10.15
CA SER A 466 0.35 -33.15 10.88
C SER A 466 0.46 -32.09 11.98
N ARG A 467 1.30 -32.39 12.98
CA ARG A 467 1.57 -31.50 14.12
C ARG A 467 3.05 -31.32 14.31
N ILE A 468 3.50 -30.07 14.37
CA ILE A 468 4.87 -29.70 14.67
C ILE A 468 4.94 -29.33 16.14
N TYR A 469 5.77 -30.03 16.90
CA TYR A 469 5.97 -29.82 18.33
C TYR A 469 7.32 -29.14 18.57
N MET A 470 7.27 -27.97 19.19
CA MET A 470 8.43 -27.24 19.69
C MET A 470 8.35 -27.18 21.21
N GLU A 471 9.24 -27.92 21.89
CA GLU A 471 9.33 -27.90 23.35
C GLU A 471 10.63 -27.21 23.75
N PRO A 472 10.57 -26.03 24.38
CA PRO A 472 11.76 -25.34 24.83
C PRO A 472 12.34 -25.99 26.10
N SER A 473 13.66 -25.98 26.24
CA SER A 473 14.38 -26.50 27.43
C SER A 473 14.06 -25.71 28.69
N THR A 474 13.69 -24.44 28.52
CA THR A 474 13.16 -23.57 29.57
C THR A 474 11.87 -22.94 29.04
N PRO A 475 10.84 -22.74 29.86
CA PRO A 475 9.59 -22.16 29.37
C PRO A 475 9.83 -20.82 28.67
N ILE A 476 9.17 -20.61 27.53
CA ILE A 476 9.10 -19.29 26.90
C ILE A 476 8.34 -18.38 27.86
N CYS A 477 8.86 -17.17 28.09
CA CYS A 477 8.31 -16.24 29.07
C CYS A 477 8.21 -16.82 30.49
N PRO A 478 9.34 -17.25 31.06
CA PRO A 478 9.34 -17.98 32.34
C PRO A 478 8.83 -17.13 33.51
N ASN A 479 8.93 -15.81 33.42
CA ASN A 479 8.50 -14.87 34.45
C ASN A 479 7.02 -14.48 34.33
N ALA A 480 6.29 -15.03 33.36
CA ALA A 480 4.95 -14.56 33.08
C ALA A 480 3.94 -14.95 34.18
N VAL A 481 3.08 -14.01 34.56
CA VAL A 481 2.10 -14.20 35.65
C VAL A 481 0.69 -13.88 35.17
N LYS A 482 -0.21 -14.87 35.33
CA LYS A 482 -1.59 -14.78 34.87
C LYS A 482 -2.29 -13.55 35.44
N GLY A 483 -2.86 -12.72 34.56
CA GLY A 483 -3.54 -11.49 34.94
C GLY A 483 -2.63 -10.31 35.36
N ASP A 484 -1.30 -10.41 35.21
CA ASP A 484 -0.35 -9.31 35.45
C ASP A 484 0.29 -8.86 34.12
N PRO A 485 -0.22 -7.80 33.46
CA PRO A 485 0.32 -7.30 32.21
C PRO A 485 1.78 -6.81 32.30
N SER A 486 2.28 -6.48 33.49
CA SER A 486 3.69 -6.05 33.66
C SER A 486 4.66 -7.23 33.54
N LYS A 487 4.14 -8.44 33.78
CA LYS A 487 4.83 -9.72 33.66
C LYS A 487 4.19 -10.55 32.56
N SER A 488 3.94 -9.95 31.41
CA SER A 488 3.48 -10.68 30.24
C SER A 488 4.49 -10.57 29.11
N CYS A 489 4.21 -11.23 27.99
CA CYS A 489 5.11 -11.25 26.85
C CYS A 489 4.39 -11.16 25.52
N PHE A 490 5.12 -10.61 24.56
CA PHE A 490 4.93 -10.88 23.15
C PHE A 490 5.82 -12.08 22.75
N VAL A 491 5.26 -13.03 22.02
CA VAL A 491 5.94 -14.21 21.47
C VAL A 491 5.74 -14.18 19.96
N SER A 492 6.82 -14.32 19.19
CA SER A 492 6.77 -14.48 17.74
C SER A 492 7.17 -15.90 17.35
N VAL A 493 6.31 -16.57 16.58
CA VAL A 493 6.64 -17.85 15.93
C VAL A 493 6.98 -17.55 14.47
N ASN A 494 8.24 -17.77 14.10
CA ASN A 494 8.76 -17.47 12.78
C ASN A 494 8.56 -18.66 11.87
N THR A 495 7.69 -18.51 10.88
CA THR A 495 7.31 -19.52 9.91
C THR A 495 6.71 -18.85 8.69
N LYS A 496 6.96 -19.36 7.49
CA LYS A 496 6.48 -18.71 6.27
C LYS A 496 4.96 -18.59 6.28
N TYR A 497 4.48 -17.35 6.28
CA TYR A 497 3.11 -16.97 6.62
C TYR A 497 2.06 -17.55 5.66
N GLY A 498 2.43 -17.72 4.40
CA GLY A 498 1.54 -18.22 3.35
C GLY A 498 1.12 -19.67 3.52
N TYR A 499 1.78 -20.48 4.37
CA TYR A 499 1.31 -21.83 4.66
C TYR A 499 0.14 -21.79 5.64
N ASN A 500 -0.88 -22.61 5.34
CA ASN A 500 -2.02 -22.78 6.24
C ASN A 500 -1.62 -23.68 7.42
N VAL A 501 -0.86 -23.08 8.33
CA VAL A 501 -0.50 -23.63 9.64
C VAL A 501 -1.21 -22.79 10.69
N LYS A 502 -1.72 -23.44 11.74
CA LYS A 502 -2.28 -22.77 12.91
C LYS A 502 -1.45 -23.12 14.14
N TYR A 503 -0.99 -22.12 14.88
CA TYR A 503 -0.12 -22.31 16.03
C TYR A 503 -0.87 -22.12 17.35
N TYR A 504 -0.52 -22.99 18.29
CA TYR A 504 -1.07 -23.05 19.64
C TYR A 504 0.07 -22.94 20.66
N LEU A 505 -0.11 -22.08 21.66
CA LEU A 505 0.80 -21.94 22.79
C LEU A 505 0.18 -22.64 23.99
N LEU A 506 0.88 -23.62 24.56
CA LEU A 506 0.38 -24.47 25.63
C LEU A 506 1.17 -24.28 26.94
N ASN A 507 0.47 -24.40 28.06
CA ASN A 507 1.08 -24.40 29.40
C ASN A 507 1.69 -25.79 29.73
N LYS A 508 2.22 -25.94 30.94
CA LYS A 508 2.85 -27.20 31.42
C LYS A 508 1.88 -28.39 31.48
N ASP A 509 0.59 -28.11 31.65
CA ASP A 509 -0.47 -29.11 31.82
C ASP A 509 -1.08 -29.50 30.45
N GLY A 510 -0.58 -28.92 29.35
CA GLY A 510 -1.07 -29.15 28.00
C GLY A 510 -2.32 -28.33 27.65
N GLU A 511 -2.73 -27.39 28.51
CA GLU A 511 -3.86 -26.52 28.26
C GLU A 511 -3.46 -25.37 27.35
N MET A 512 -4.35 -25.00 26.43
CA MET A 512 -4.14 -23.88 25.51
C MET A 512 -4.17 -22.55 26.26
N ILE A 513 -3.10 -21.76 26.09
CA ILE A 513 -3.02 -20.38 26.55
C ILE A 513 -3.62 -19.45 25.50
N THR A 514 -3.13 -19.57 24.26
CA THR A 514 -3.56 -18.74 23.12
C THR A 514 -3.26 -19.46 21.81
N TYR A 515 -3.83 -18.96 20.71
CA TYR A 515 -3.61 -19.47 19.35
C TYR A 515 -3.74 -18.34 18.33
N ASP A 516 -3.30 -18.57 17.10
CA ASP A 516 -3.49 -17.59 16.03
C ASP A 516 -4.78 -17.88 15.26
N ASP A 517 -5.70 -16.91 15.22
CA ASP A 517 -6.86 -16.96 14.31
C ASP A 517 -6.46 -16.54 12.89
N PHE A 518 -5.38 -17.13 12.38
CA PHE A 518 -4.93 -16.85 11.04
C PHE A 518 -5.83 -17.52 10.01
N TYR A 519 -6.23 -16.77 8.99
CA TYR A 519 -7.17 -17.24 7.97
C TYR A 519 -6.51 -18.25 7.02
N TRP A 520 -7.31 -19.18 6.50
CA TRP A 520 -6.88 -20.07 5.42
C TRP A 520 -6.76 -19.29 4.11
N ASN A 521 -5.59 -19.34 3.46
CA ASN A 521 -5.33 -18.65 2.21
C ASN A 521 -5.06 -19.64 1.06
N GLY A 522 -5.76 -19.47 -0.06
CA GLY A 522 -5.65 -20.36 -1.24
C GLY A 522 -4.64 -19.92 -2.30
N TYR A 523 -3.80 -18.92 -2.02
CA TYR A 523 -2.87 -18.36 -3.01
C TYR A 523 -1.57 -19.17 -3.13
N SER A 524 -0.79 -18.90 -4.17
CA SER A 524 0.57 -19.49 -4.29
C SER A 524 1.41 -19.06 -3.08
N LYS A 525 2.00 -20.08 -2.46
CA LYS A 525 2.78 -20.00 -1.22
C LYS A 525 4.26 -19.87 -1.51
N ASP A 526 4.66 -20.04 -2.77
CA ASP A 526 6.06 -20.10 -3.19
C ASP A 526 6.78 -18.77 -2.97
N TYR A 527 6.07 -17.66 -3.17
CA TYR A 527 6.62 -16.30 -3.11
C TYR A 527 6.25 -15.51 -1.85
N ASP A 528 5.68 -16.15 -0.83
CA ASP A 528 5.45 -15.47 0.44
C ASP A 528 6.78 -15.18 1.14
N TRP A 529 6.93 -13.96 1.63
CA TRP A 529 8.15 -13.49 2.29
C TRP A 529 7.90 -12.94 3.71
N LYS A 530 6.69 -13.11 4.22
CA LYS A 530 6.33 -12.88 5.63
C LYS A 530 6.64 -14.12 6.44
N TYR A 531 7.18 -13.95 7.65
CA TYR A 531 7.56 -15.06 8.53
C TYR A 531 7.02 -14.90 9.96
N ALA A 532 6.72 -13.71 10.46
CA ALA A 532 6.31 -13.52 11.85
C ALA A 532 4.85 -13.95 12.11
N ARG A 533 4.62 -14.55 13.27
CA ARG A 533 3.28 -14.85 13.82
C ARG A 533 3.29 -14.42 15.29
N GLY A 534 2.57 -13.36 15.62
CA GLY A 534 2.59 -12.73 16.94
C GLY A 534 1.54 -13.29 17.90
N PHE A 535 1.95 -13.51 19.15
CA PHE A 535 1.12 -14.00 20.24
C PHE A 535 1.37 -13.22 21.52
N TYR A 536 0.34 -13.13 22.35
CA TYR A 536 0.43 -12.50 23.66
C TYR A 536 0.11 -13.51 24.75
N THR A 537 1.00 -13.64 25.74
CA THR A 537 0.87 -14.62 26.82
C THR A 537 1.16 -13.99 28.19
N ASP A 538 0.34 -14.33 29.18
CA ASP A 538 0.51 -13.97 30.59
C ASP A 538 0.98 -15.17 31.42
N GLN A 539 1.32 -16.28 30.76
CA GLN A 539 1.75 -17.50 31.42
C GLN A 539 2.97 -18.10 30.72
N PRO A 540 3.82 -18.85 31.45
CA PRO A 540 4.97 -19.50 30.83
C PRO A 540 4.53 -20.58 29.84
N VAL A 541 4.99 -20.47 28.60
CA VAL A 541 4.66 -21.39 27.51
C VAL A 541 5.67 -22.53 27.52
N HIS A 542 5.17 -23.76 27.68
CA HIS A 542 5.99 -24.97 27.79
C HIS A 542 6.03 -25.79 26.50
N LYS A 543 5.11 -25.51 25.56
CA LYS A 543 5.02 -26.22 24.29
C LYS A 543 4.34 -25.31 23.26
N VAL A 544 4.86 -25.29 22.04
CA VAL A 544 4.22 -24.66 20.88
C VAL A 544 3.88 -25.75 19.89
N VAL A 545 2.64 -25.78 19.41
CA VAL A 545 2.13 -26.78 18.46
C VAL A 545 1.68 -26.10 17.18
N GLY A 546 2.29 -26.42 16.05
CA GLY A 546 1.84 -26.00 14.71
C GLY A 546 0.98 -27.08 14.06
N PHE A 547 -0.31 -26.81 13.88
CA PHE A 547 -1.28 -27.68 13.21
C PHE A 547 -1.32 -27.40 11.71
N ILE A 548 -1.10 -28.45 10.90
CA ILE A 548 -1.04 -28.35 9.44
C ILE A 548 -2.45 -28.51 8.86
N GLN A 549 -3.00 -27.44 8.26
CA GLN A 549 -4.37 -27.42 7.74
C GLN A 549 -4.48 -27.89 6.27
N GLU A 550 -3.34 -28.08 5.60
CA GLU A 550 -3.24 -28.53 4.22
C GLU A 550 -1.87 -29.18 3.96
N ASP A 551 -1.75 -30.02 2.94
CA ASP A 551 -0.44 -30.58 2.57
C ASP A 551 0.58 -29.48 2.25
N ILE A 552 1.74 -29.54 2.89
CA ILE A 552 2.84 -28.60 2.69
C ILE A 552 3.99 -29.29 1.97
N PRO A 553 4.40 -28.82 0.78
CA PRO A 553 5.66 -29.27 0.20
C PRO A 553 6.82 -28.85 1.12
N VAL A 554 7.82 -29.71 1.29
CA VAL A 554 8.97 -29.43 2.16
C VAL A 554 9.75 -28.18 1.70
N GLY A 555 9.88 -27.96 0.39
CA GLY A 555 10.44 -26.71 -0.16
C GLY A 555 9.52 -25.49 0.05
N GLY A 556 8.27 -25.75 0.42
CA GLY A 556 7.29 -24.73 0.71
C GLY A 556 7.51 -24.11 2.08
N MET A 557 7.43 -24.91 3.15
CA MET A 557 7.58 -24.40 4.52
C MET A 557 8.97 -23.80 4.80
N LEU A 558 9.98 -24.17 3.99
CA LEU A 558 11.40 -24.07 4.36
C LEU A 558 12.33 -23.57 3.23
N GLY A 559 11.85 -22.94 2.16
CA GLY A 559 12.72 -22.51 1.06
C GLY A 559 12.21 -21.32 0.27
N GLY A 560 13.01 -20.25 0.23
CA GLY A 560 13.33 -19.69 -1.08
C GLY A 560 14.22 -20.70 -1.78
N LEU A 561 13.82 -21.22 -2.93
CA LEU A 561 14.78 -21.85 -3.84
C LEU A 561 15.70 -20.73 -4.32
N TYR A 562 16.87 -20.57 -3.72
CA TYR A 562 17.92 -19.75 -4.34
C TYR A 562 18.61 -20.58 -5.40
N LYS A 563 18.61 -20.05 -6.62
CA LYS A 563 19.53 -20.48 -7.67
C LYS A 563 20.89 -19.85 -7.32
N TYR A 564 21.87 -20.66 -6.92
CA TYR A 564 23.25 -20.17 -6.88
C TYR A 564 23.70 -19.81 -8.31
N TYR A 565 24.67 -18.91 -8.46
CA TYR A 565 25.22 -18.47 -9.75
C TYR A 565 25.78 -19.60 -10.65
N ASP A 566 25.73 -20.87 -10.22
CA ASP A 566 26.18 -22.06 -10.96
C ASP A 566 25.12 -23.18 -11.07
N GLY A 567 23.83 -22.89 -10.87
CA GLY A 567 22.75 -23.86 -11.13
C GLY A 567 22.54 -24.93 -10.03
N TYR A 568 23.21 -24.80 -8.89
CA TYR A 568 22.92 -25.58 -7.69
C TYR A 568 21.85 -24.88 -6.84
N PHE A 569 20.87 -25.65 -6.35
CA PHE A 569 19.88 -25.21 -5.36
C PHE A 569 20.38 -25.65 -3.98
N GLU A 570 20.72 -24.69 -3.12
CA GLU A 570 21.01 -24.97 -1.72
C GLU A 570 19.72 -24.75 -0.91
N ILE A 571 19.28 -25.76 -0.15
CA ILE A 571 18.13 -25.63 0.75
C ILE A 571 18.61 -24.83 1.96
N SER A 572 18.45 -23.51 1.94
CA SER A 572 18.54 -22.73 3.17
C SER A 572 17.33 -23.06 4.03
N SER A 573 17.53 -23.87 5.07
CA SER A 573 16.47 -24.40 5.93
C SER A 573 16.02 -23.33 6.92
N ASN A 574 15.03 -22.50 6.54
CA ASN A 574 14.35 -21.58 7.45
C ASN A 574 13.46 -22.36 8.43
N ILE A 575 14.08 -23.09 9.34
CA ILE A 575 13.42 -23.87 10.39
C ILE A 575 12.54 -22.94 11.25
N PRO A 576 11.29 -23.33 11.55
CA PRO A 576 10.47 -22.60 12.50
C PRO A 576 11.23 -22.27 13.78
N SER A 577 11.21 -21.00 14.17
CA SER A 577 11.85 -20.54 15.40
C SER A 577 10.88 -19.74 16.25
N VAL A 578 11.15 -19.66 17.54
CA VAL A 578 10.34 -18.87 18.47
C VAL A 578 11.22 -17.80 19.07
N LEU A 579 10.70 -16.58 19.15
CA LEU A 579 11.32 -15.44 19.81
C LEU A 579 10.33 -14.85 20.80
N TYR A 580 10.80 -14.24 21.88
CA TYR A 580 9.90 -13.54 22.80
C TYR A 580 10.55 -12.30 23.41
N ILE A 581 9.68 -11.36 23.79
CA ILE A 581 10.01 -10.07 24.41
C ILE A 581 9.07 -9.85 25.59
N GLU A 582 9.60 -9.37 26.72
CA GLU A 582 8.79 -9.03 27.90
C GLU A 582 8.00 -7.74 27.63
N ASN A 583 6.72 -7.74 28.00
CA ASN A 583 5.82 -6.60 27.77
C ASN A 583 6.25 -5.33 28.53
N SER A 584 6.98 -5.48 29.63
CA SER A 584 7.62 -4.35 30.32
C SER A 584 8.53 -3.54 29.40
N ASP A 585 9.19 -4.17 28.44
CA ASP A 585 10.09 -3.48 27.51
C ASP A 585 9.32 -2.62 26.51
N TYR A 586 8.19 -3.15 26.02
CA TYR A 586 7.24 -2.40 25.21
C TYR A 586 6.66 -1.23 26.00
N GLN A 587 6.16 -1.48 27.21
CA GLN A 587 5.54 -0.44 28.04
C GLN A 587 6.52 0.68 28.37
N ASN A 588 7.78 0.35 28.72
CA ASN A 588 8.82 1.36 28.96
C ASN A 588 9.07 2.24 27.73
N ALA A 589 9.08 1.66 26.52
CA ALA A 589 9.25 2.44 25.29
C ALA A 589 8.05 3.36 25.03
N ILE A 590 6.83 2.85 25.20
CA ILE A 590 5.59 3.64 25.08
C ILE A 590 5.54 4.78 26.10
N ASP A 591 5.82 4.49 27.37
CA ASP A 591 5.78 5.49 28.44
C ASP A 591 6.79 6.60 28.18
N LYS A 592 7.99 6.24 27.72
CA LYS A 592 9.01 7.22 27.31
C LYS A 592 8.53 8.09 26.15
N LEU A 593 7.96 7.49 25.09
CA LEU A 593 7.43 8.23 23.95
C LEU A 593 6.26 9.15 24.34
N LYS A 594 5.37 8.69 25.22
CA LYS A 594 4.25 9.50 25.75
C LYS A 594 4.77 10.65 26.60
N ASP A 595 5.75 10.40 27.46
CA ASP A 595 6.34 11.45 28.30
C ASP A 595 7.05 12.50 27.45
N ASN A 596 7.79 12.09 26.42
CA ASN A 596 8.40 13.03 25.47
C ASN A 596 7.34 13.79 24.66
N GLY A 597 6.29 13.09 24.22
CA GLY A 597 5.19 13.63 23.41
C GLY A 597 4.27 14.61 24.14
N LYS A 598 4.25 14.65 25.48
CA LYS A 598 3.43 15.60 26.27
C LYS A 598 3.75 17.07 25.95
N ASN A 599 4.94 17.32 25.41
CA ASN A 599 5.41 18.65 25.00
C ASN A 599 4.94 19.03 23.60
N ILE A 600 4.08 18.23 22.95
CA ILE A 600 3.51 18.52 21.64
C ILE A 600 2.00 18.69 21.76
N GLU A 601 1.51 19.85 21.36
CA GLU A 601 0.08 20.16 21.28
C GLU A 601 -0.36 20.19 19.82
N LEU A 602 -1.23 19.24 19.41
CA LEU A 602 -1.86 19.28 18.09
C LEU A 602 -2.95 20.36 18.07
N VAL A 603 -2.78 21.37 17.21
CA VAL A 603 -3.74 22.47 17.07
C VAL A 603 -4.78 22.14 15.99
N LYS A 604 -4.34 21.62 14.85
CA LYS A 604 -5.21 21.29 13.72
C LYS A 604 -4.56 20.26 12.81
N GLN A 605 -5.36 19.32 12.31
CA GLN A 605 -4.95 18.36 11.29
C GLN A 605 -5.97 18.33 10.15
N SER A 606 -5.47 18.30 8.92
CA SER A 606 -6.21 18.00 7.71
C SER A 606 -5.38 17.07 6.82
N ALA A 607 -5.91 16.69 5.66
CA ALA A 607 -5.17 15.86 4.70
C ALA A 607 -3.89 16.53 4.19
N ASN A 608 -3.85 17.87 4.13
CA ASN A 608 -2.72 18.61 3.56
C ASN A 608 -1.99 19.49 4.58
N ASP A 609 -2.53 19.67 5.78
CA ASP A 609 -1.99 20.62 6.75
C ASP A 609 -1.99 20.03 8.16
N ILE A 610 -0.85 20.11 8.86
CA ILE A 610 -0.73 19.78 10.28
C ILE A 610 -0.11 20.97 11.00
N TYR A 611 -0.85 21.50 11.97
CA TYR A 611 -0.45 22.60 12.84
C TYR A 611 -0.30 22.08 14.25
N PHE A 612 0.87 22.30 14.86
CA PHE A 612 1.16 21.87 16.21
C PHE A 612 2.13 22.83 16.89
N LYS A 613 2.19 22.76 18.21
CA LYS A 613 3.13 23.53 19.04
C LYS A 613 4.02 22.61 19.82
N THR A 614 5.25 23.05 20.07
CA THR A 614 6.15 22.36 21.00
C THR A 614 6.55 23.26 22.16
N THR A 615 6.78 22.65 23.32
CA THR A 615 7.23 23.33 24.56
C THR A 615 8.49 22.70 25.14
N PHE A 616 9.36 22.17 24.29
CA PHE A 616 10.63 21.59 24.72
C PHE A 616 11.52 22.66 25.35
N ASN A 617 11.95 22.43 26.59
CA ASN A 617 12.80 23.32 27.35
C ASN A 617 13.74 22.48 28.24
N ASP A 618 14.60 21.66 27.61
CA ASP A 618 15.63 20.91 28.35
C ASP A 618 16.87 21.82 28.55
N PRO A 619 17.29 22.10 29.80
CA PRO A 619 18.45 22.93 30.09
C PRO A 619 19.78 22.33 29.60
N ASN A 620 19.82 21.04 29.24
CA ASN A 620 21.00 20.38 28.68
C ASN A 620 20.97 20.33 27.15
N ASP A 621 20.04 21.04 26.52
CA ASP A 621 19.84 21.08 25.06
C ASP A 621 19.79 19.67 24.43
N LYS A 622 19.04 18.77 25.07
CA LYS A 622 18.90 17.41 24.55
C LYS A 622 18.19 17.40 23.20
N LEU A 623 18.56 16.41 22.38
CA LEU A 623 17.93 16.15 21.11
C LEU A 623 16.46 15.77 21.31
N HIS A 624 15.58 16.40 20.51
CA HIS A 624 14.16 16.06 20.41
C HIS A 624 13.81 15.78 18.96
N PHE A 625 14.09 14.56 18.51
CA PHE A 625 13.82 14.15 17.14
C PHE A 625 12.36 13.68 17.02
N THR A 626 11.56 14.40 16.23
CA THR A 626 10.13 14.14 16.11
C THR A 626 9.82 13.44 14.79
N VAL A 627 9.17 12.28 14.88
CA VAL A 627 8.60 11.56 13.74
C VAL A 627 7.08 11.71 13.76
N ILE A 628 6.51 12.09 12.62
CA ILE A 628 5.08 12.22 12.41
C ILE A 628 4.58 10.98 11.68
N ASN A 629 3.46 10.40 12.11
CA ASN A 629 2.77 9.28 11.45
C ASN A 629 2.10 9.69 10.13
N GLN A 630 2.88 10.29 9.23
CA GLN A 630 2.50 10.80 7.94
C GLN A 630 3.59 10.38 6.93
N PRO A 631 3.23 9.67 5.84
CA PRO A 631 4.19 9.31 4.81
C PRO A 631 4.87 10.54 4.19
N ILE A 632 6.19 10.47 4.03
CA ILE A 632 6.97 11.51 3.36
C ILE A 632 6.77 11.46 1.84
N ASP A 633 6.82 12.62 1.22
CA ASP A 633 6.69 12.87 -0.21
C ASP A 633 7.31 14.24 -0.50
N ASP A 634 7.84 14.44 -1.71
CA ASP A 634 8.51 15.68 -2.12
C ASP A 634 7.62 16.93 -2.03
N GLY A 635 6.30 16.77 -1.92
CA GLY A 635 5.36 17.89 -1.76
C GLY A 635 5.25 18.46 -0.34
N TRP A 636 5.82 17.80 0.68
CA TRP A 636 5.75 18.29 2.07
C TRP A 636 6.76 19.39 2.36
N SER A 637 6.36 20.35 3.17
CA SER A 637 7.24 21.40 3.70
C SER A 637 6.86 21.74 5.14
N LEU A 638 7.86 21.94 5.99
CA LEU A 638 7.68 22.29 7.40
C LEU A 638 8.30 23.66 7.68
N LYS A 639 7.55 24.50 8.37
CA LYS A 639 8.03 25.78 8.90
C LYS A 639 7.88 25.81 10.40
N ARG A 640 8.85 26.43 11.09
CA ARG A 640 8.75 26.73 12.52
C ARG A 640 8.79 28.23 12.78
N LYS A 641 8.04 28.69 13.78
CA LYS A 641 7.93 30.08 14.21
C LYS A 641 8.17 30.15 15.72
N TYR A 642 9.12 30.96 16.15
CA TYR A 642 9.50 31.09 17.56
C TYR A 642 10.12 32.46 17.85
N GLU A 643 10.27 32.76 19.14
CA GLU A 643 10.95 33.95 19.62
C GLU A 643 12.39 33.59 20.05
N LYS A 644 13.37 34.34 19.54
CA LYS A 644 14.79 34.18 19.88
C LYS A 644 15.30 35.44 20.57
N LYS A 645 15.94 35.27 21.73
CA LYS A 645 16.67 36.33 22.42
C LYS A 645 17.99 36.58 21.69
N VAL A 646 18.21 37.80 21.21
CA VAL A 646 19.43 38.22 20.53
C VAL A 646 20.10 39.28 21.38
N CYS A 647 21.27 38.96 21.93
CA CYS A 647 22.04 39.85 22.79
C CYS A 647 23.20 40.47 21.99
N SER A 648 23.45 41.76 22.17
CA SER A 648 24.56 42.45 21.49
C SER A 648 25.91 42.28 22.20
N ASP A 649 25.91 41.86 23.46
CA ASP A 649 27.11 41.62 24.29
C ASP A 649 27.02 40.27 25.02
N GLU A 650 28.18 39.63 25.22
CA GLU A 650 28.35 38.35 25.95
C GLU A 650 27.85 38.37 27.41
N ASN A 651 27.65 39.56 27.98
CA ASN A 651 27.16 39.75 29.35
C ASN A 651 25.62 39.83 29.48
N GLU A 652 24.87 39.54 28.40
CA GLU A 652 23.40 39.53 28.34
C GLU A 652 22.69 40.83 28.80
N LYS A 653 23.40 41.96 28.88
CA LYS A 653 22.84 43.21 29.41
C LYS A 653 21.89 43.93 28.46
N ASP A 654 22.01 43.68 27.16
CA ASP A 654 21.18 44.30 26.13
C ASP A 654 20.71 43.23 25.13
N CYS A 655 19.53 42.68 25.39
CA CYS A 655 18.94 41.58 24.63
C CYS A 655 17.57 41.98 24.11
N THR A 656 17.33 41.71 22.82
CA THR A 656 16.04 41.94 22.17
C THR A 656 15.42 40.63 21.72
N THR A 657 14.11 40.49 21.90
CA THR A 657 13.36 39.33 21.45
C THR A 657 12.94 39.53 19.99
N LYS A 658 13.37 38.64 19.10
CA LYS A 658 13.02 38.66 17.68
C LYS A 658 12.18 37.45 17.31
N LYS A 659 11.08 37.68 16.57
CA LYS A 659 10.30 36.62 15.94
C LYS A 659 11.04 36.07 14.72
N VAL A 660 11.27 34.77 14.72
CA VAL A 660 11.94 34.03 13.66
C VAL A 660 10.93 33.13 12.97
N THR A 661 11.03 33.01 11.65
CA THR A 661 10.33 32.01 10.85
C THR A 661 11.32 31.40 9.91
N GLU A 662 11.46 30.08 9.96
CA GLU A 662 12.42 29.36 9.13
C GLU A 662 11.85 28.04 8.63
N ASP A 663 12.37 27.61 7.48
CA ASP A 663 12.08 26.31 6.90
C ASP A 663 12.88 25.25 7.67
N VAL A 664 12.24 24.12 7.95
CA VAL A 664 12.84 23.00 8.72
C VAL A 664 13.16 21.86 7.75
N LYS A 665 14.38 21.31 7.83
CA LYS A 665 14.74 20.11 7.05
C LYS A 665 13.85 18.95 7.50
N LEU A 666 13.19 18.34 6.53
CA LEU A 666 12.47 17.09 6.71
C LEU A 666 13.41 15.94 6.34
N TYR A 667 13.34 14.87 7.11
CA TYR A 667 14.08 13.64 6.90
C TYR A 667 13.13 12.50 6.58
N LYS A 668 13.55 11.60 5.70
CA LYS A 668 12.90 10.31 5.51
C LYS A 668 13.25 9.43 6.71
N THR A 669 12.24 9.16 7.54
CA THR A 669 12.43 8.43 8.80
C THR A 669 11.52 7.23 8.92
N GLN A 670 11.89 6.27 9.77
CA GLN A 670 11.15 5.01 9.93
C GLN A 670 10.84 4.34 8.58
N GLY A 671 11.73 4.52 7.60
CA GLY A 671 11.63 3.94 6.26
C GLY A 671 10.55 4.55 5.37
N GLY A 672 9.95 5.67 5.75
CA GLY A 672 8.89 6.30 4.95
C GLY A 672 8.03 7.39 5.57
N LEU A 673 8.27 7.74 6.83
CA LEU A 673 7.56 8.75 7.59
C LEU A 673 8.34 10.07 7.65
N ILE A 674 7.63 11.16 7.90
CA ILE A 674 8.22 12.49 8.04
C ILE A 674 8.91 12.61 9.41
N GLY A 675 10.20 12.89 9.42
CA GLY A 675 10.95 13.23 10.63
C GLY A 675 11.59 14.61 10.57
N PHE A 676 11.81 15.24 11.72
CA PHE A 676 12.50 16.52 11.84
C PHE A 676 13.08 16.75 13.24
N GLU A 677 14.05 17.65 13.33
CA GLU A 677 14.62 18.10 14.60
C GLU A 677 13.79 19.23 15.21
N ALA A 678 13.19 18.98 16.39
CA ALA A 678 12.57 20.02 17.19
C ALA A 678 13.62 20.79 18.00
N ILE A 679 13.34 22.05 18.33
CA ILE A 679 14.26 22.91 19.10
C ILE A 679 13.78 23.10 20.53
N ASN A 680 14.74 23.28 21.44
CA ASN A 680 14.51 23.80 22.77
C ASN A 680 14.24 25.32 22.70
N SER A 681 13.20 25.78 23.40
CA SER A 681 12.87 27.20 23.50
C SER A 681 12.17 27.52 24.81
N GLU A 682 12.48 28.69 25.38
CA GLU A 682 11.76 29.22 26.55
C GLU A 682 10.29 29.53 26.24
N THR A 683 9.97 29.78 24.97
CA THR A 683 8.61 30.08 24.48
C THR A 683 8.09 28.95 23.60
N PRO A 684 6.76 28.71 23.54
CA PRO A 684 6.20 27.72 22.64
C PRO A 684 6.60 27.98 21.17
N VAL A 685 6.98 26.92 20.47
CA VAL A 685 7.36 26.97 19.05
C VAL A 685 6.18 26.49 18.20
N ASP A 686 5.72 27.31 17.27
CA ASP A 686 4.64 26.95 16.36
C ASP A 686 5.21 26.26 15.11
N TYR A 687 4.64 25.13 14.73
CA TYR A 687 4.99 24.38 13.52
C TYR A 687 3.82 24.31 12.54
N GLU A 688 4.14 24.42 11.25
CA GLU A 688 3.21 24.35 10.13
C GLU A 688 3.76 23.41 9.06
N LEU A 689 3.23 22.17 9.04
CA LEU A 689 3.51 21.17 8.02
C LEU A 689 2.43 21.27 6.93
N THR A 690 2.84 21.50 5.68
CA THR A 690 1.90 21.67 4.56
C THR A 690 2.31 20.84 3.34
N TYR A 691 1.32 20.31 2.63
CA TYR A 691 1.50 19.52 1.41
C TYR A 691 1.08 20.30 0.16
N CYS A 692 1.96 20.35 -0.83
CA CYS A 692 1.64 20.80 -2.18
C CYS A 692 2.35 19.89 -3.18
N PRO A 693 1.62 19.17 -4.06
CA PRO A 693 2.24 18.27 -5.03
C PRO A 693 3.35 18.97 -5.83
N LYS A 694 4.49 18.29 -5.96
CA LYS A 694 5.66 18.82 -6.68
C LYS A 694 5.26 19.18 -8.10
N GLY A 695 5.63 20.39 -8.52
CA GLY A 695 5.32 20.88 -9.86
C GLY A 695 3.86 21.34 -10.07
N LEU A 696 2.93 21.21 -9.11
CA LEU A 696 1.55 21.70 -9.28
C LEU A 696 1.49 23.20 -9.54
N LYS A 697 2.27 23.99 -8.78
CA LYS A 697 2.37 25.45 -8.98
C LYS A 697 2.95 25.80 -10.35
N THR A 698 3.98 25.06 -10.79
CA THR A 698 4.62 25.26 -12.09
C THR A 698 3.70 24.84 -13.24
N GLY A 699 3.06 23.68 -13.13
CA GLY A 699 2.07 23.15 -14.06
C GLY A 699 0.86 24.07 -14.18
N GLY A 700 0.36 24.61 -13.07
CA GLY A 700 -0.70 25.62 -13.06
C GLY A 700 -0.32 26.89 -13.82
N LYS A 701 0.89 27.41 -13.61
CA LYS A 701 1.42 28.55 -14.38
C LYS A 701 1.53 28.23 -15.87
N LEU A 702 2.08 27.07 -16.23
CA LEU A 702 2.19 26.63 -17.63
C LEU A 702 0.82 26.40 -18.28
N ALA A 703 -0.15 25.88 -17.54
CA ALA A 703 -1.52 25.72 -18.01
C ALA A 703 -2.20 27.06 -18.28
N ILE A 704 -2.01 28.06 -17.41
CA ILE A 704 -2.50 29.43 -17.63
C ILE A 704 -1.85 30.04 -18.87
N ILE A 705 -0.52 29.91 -19.01
CA ILE A 705 0.20 30.38 -20.21
C ILE A 705 -0.35 29.68 -21.46
N GLY A 706 -0.50 28.36 -21.43
CA GLY A 706 -1.06 27.57 -22.52
C GLY A 706 -2.49 28.00 -22.89
N LEU A 707 -3.34 28.25 -21.90
CA LEU A 707 -4.70 28.76 -22.07
C LEU A 707 -4.70 30.15 -22.73
N VAL A 708 -3.87 31.07 -22.22
CA VAL A 708 -3.71 32.41 -22.77
C VAL A 708 -3.18 32.38 -24.20
N LEU A 709 -2.31 31.42 -24.55
CA LEU A 709 -1.80 31.24 -25.91
C LEU A 709 -2.81 30.55 -26.85
N THR A 710 -3.67 29.67 -26.33
CA THR A 710 -4.71 29.01 -27.15
C THR A 710 -5.92 29.89 -27.39
N LEU A 711 -6.28 30.80 -26.49
CA LEU A 711 -7.40 31.73 -26.65
C LEU A 711 -7.31 32.57 -27.95
N PRO A 712 -6.17 33.18 -28.32
CA PRO A 712 -5.97 33.83 -29.61
C PRO A 712 -6.10 32.87 -30.78
N VAL A 713 -5.56 31.65 -30.68
CA VAL A 713 -5.65 30.65 -31.76
C VAL A 713 -7.09 30.21 -31.98
N ILE A 714 -7.85 30.00 -30.91
CA ILE A 714 -9.29 29.71 -30.95
C ILE A 714 -10.05 30.91 -31.48
N TYR A 715 -9.72 32.13 -31.06
CA TYR A 715 -10.33 33.37 -31.55
C TYR A 715 -10.05 33.60 -33.04
N PHE A 716 -8.83 33.33 -33.52
CA PHE A 716 -8.48 33.38 -34.94
C PHE A 716 -9.11 32.24 -35.73
N TYR A 717 -9.19 31.02 -35.17
CA TYR A 717 -9.84 29.88 -35.80
C TYR A 717 -11.35 30.09 -35.90
N MET A 718 -12.02 30.47 -34.80
CA MET A 718 -13.43 30.84 -34.79
C MET A 718 -13.70 32.07 -35.62
N GLY A 719 -12.85 33.10 -35.54
CA GLY A 719 -12.95 34.33 -36.33
C GLY A 719 -12.86 34.01 -37.82
N LYS A 720 -11.88 33.20 -38.25
CA LYS A 720 -11.74 32.75 -39.63
C LYS A 720 -12.88 31.83 -40.08
N HIS A 721 -13.34 30.93 -39.22
CA HIS A 721 -14.44 30.00 -39.55
C HIS A 721 -15.81 30.69 -39.54
N LEU A 722 -16.01 31.71 -38.71
CA LEU A 722 -17.16 32.63 -38.74
C LEU A 722 -17.05 33.53 -39.98
N LEU A 723 -15.90 34.13 -40.28
CA LEU A 723 -15.68 34.92 -41.50
C LEU A 723 -15.93 34.10 -42.77
N ASP A 724 -15.52 32.83 -42.80
CA ASP A 724 -15.71 31.93 -43.95
C ASP A 724 -17.15 31.39 -44.06
N ASN A 725 -17.91 31.27 -42.96
CA ASN A 725 -19.29 30.74 -42.97
C ASN A 725 -20.40 31.79 -42.77
N THR A 726 -20.09 33.04 -42.39
CA THR A 726 -21.09 34.10 -42.12
C THR A 726 -20.99 35.32 -43.05
N LEU A 727 -20.03 35.35 -43.99
CA LEU A 727 -20.01 36.37 -45.05
C LEU A 727 -20.28 35.78 -46.43
N PRO A 728 -21.57 35.58 -46.80
CA PRO A 728 -21.94 35.54 -48.19
C PRO A 728 -21.58 36.90 -48.82
N LYS A 729 -20.63 36.90 -49.77
CA LYS A 729 -20.34 38.07 -50.64
C LYS A 729 -21.57 38.57 -51.42
N SER A 730 -22.71 37.89 -51.35
CA SER A 730 -24.00 38.31 -51.90
C SER A 730 -24.77 39.33 -51.05
N LEU A 731 -24.42 39.56 -49.78
CA LEU A 731 -25.15 40.48 -48.89
C LEU A 731 -24.76 41.96 -49.04
N PHE A 732 -23.62 42.28 -49.67
CA PHE A 732 -23.21 43.66 -49.95
C PHE A 732 -23.62 44.17 -51.34
N LYS A 733 -24.42 43.41 -52.09
CA LYS A 733 -25.01 43.91 -53.35
C LYS A 733 -26.32 44.63 -53.03
N LYS A 734 -26.23 45.95 -52.82
CA LYS A 734 -27.31 46.94 -52.90
C LYS A 734 -28.72 46.44 -52.51
N TYR A 735 -29.04 46.41 -51.22
CA TYR A 735 -30.43 46.62 -50.80
C TYR A 735 -30.66 48.11 -50.61
N THR A 736 -31.07 48.75 -51.70
CA THR A 736 -31.75 50.05 -51.62
C THR A 736 -33.10 49.79 -50.97
N LEU A 737 -33.29 50.27 -49.74
CA LEU A 737 -34.58 50.27 -49.05
C LEU A 737 -35.58 51.17 -49.80
N LYS A 738 -36.19 50.65 -50.86
CA LYS A 738 -37.49 51.18 -51.31
C LYS A 738 -38.54 50.69 -50.31
N LYS A 739 -39.00 51.61 -49.46
CA LYS A 739 -40.18 51.46 -48.60
C LYS A 739 -41.34 50.89 -49.42
N SER A 740 -41.64 49.62 -49.23
CA SER A 740 -42.90 49.02 -49.63
C SER A 740 -43.97 49.48 -48.63
N ILE A 741 -45.03 50.10 -49.15
CA ILE A 741 -46.19 50.62 -48.41
C ILE A 741 -46.98 49.49 -47.72
N TYR A 742 -46.71 48.23 -48.07
CA TYR A 742 -47.49 47.06 -47.65
C TYR A 742 -47.25 46.64 -46.18
N ASP A 743 -46.07 46.89 -45.61
CA ASP A 743 -45.74 46.46 -44.24
C ASP A 743 -46.34 47.35 -43.15
N LYS A 744 -46.67 48.60 -43.46
CA LYS A 744 -47.27 49.54 -42.50
C LYS A 744 -48.73 49.20 -42.21
N ASP A 745 -49.47 48.77 -43.22
CA ASP A 745 -50.89 48.41 -43.08
C ASP A 745 -51.10 47.08 -42.36
N VAL A 746 -50.21 46.10 -42.58
CA VAL A 746 -50.23 44.82 -41.88
C VAL A 746 -49.91 45.03 -40.38
N TRP A 747 -48.92 45.86 -40.07
CA TRP A 747 -48.56 46.18 -38.69
C TRP A 747 -49.66 46.95 -37.95
N LEU A 748 -50.32 47.92 -38.61
CA LEU A 748 -51.43 48.67 -38.03
C LEU A 748 -52.68 47.79 -37.78
N LYS A 749 -52.97 46.83 -38.67
CA LYS A 749 -54.06 45.84 -38.46
C LYS A 749 -53.79 44.93 -37.26
N MET A 750 -52.56 44.44 -37.10
CA MET A 750 -52.21 43.59 -35.96
C MET A 750 -52.28 44.34 -34.62
N ARG A 751 -51.92 45.63 -34.59
CA ARG A 751 -52.00 46.45 -33.37
C ARG A 751 -53.45 46.74 -32.94
N LYS A 752 -54.39 46.88 -33.89
CA LYS A 752 -55.82 47.07 -33.59
C LYS A 752 -56.46 45.80 -33.01
N ASN A 753 -56.09 44.61 -33.49
CA ASN A 753 -56.63 43.34 -32.97
C ASN A 753 -56.14 43.01 -31.54
N LYS A 754 -54.91 43.40 -31.19
CA LYS A 754 -54.39 43.23 -29.82
C LYS A 754 -55.12 44.07 -28.78
N LYS A 755 -55.56 45.30 -29.13
CA LYS A 755 -56.35 46.16 -28.21
C LYS A 755 -57.79 45.68 -28.00
N ARG A 756 -58.38 44.90 -28.92
CA ARG A 756 -59.76 44.39 -28.81
C ARG A 756 -59.88 43.15 -27.92
N LYS A 757 -58.77 42.43 -27.69
CA LYS A 757 -58.72 41.22 -26.84
C LYS A 757 -58.55 41.50 -25.34
N PHE A 758 -58.28 42.76 -24.97
CA PHE A 758 -58.10 43.21 -23.58
C PHE A 758 -59.31 43.97 -23.01
N ARG A 759 -60.42 44.07 -23.77
CA ARG A 759 -61.66 44.76 -23.38
C ARG A 759 -62.91 43.87 -23.56
N ARG A 760 -62.76 42.56 -23.51
CA ARG A 760 -63.87 41.60 -23.41
C ARG A 760 -63.69 40.76 -22.16
#